data_AF-A0A2K3CZT6-F1
#
_entry.id   AF-A0A2K3CZT6-F1
#
_cell.length_a   1.000
_cell.length_b   1.000
_cell.length_c   1.000
_cell.angle_alpha   90.00
_cell.angle_beta   90.00
_cell.angle_gamma   90.00
#
_symmetry.space_group_name_H-M   'P 1'
#
loop_
_entity.id
_entity.type
_entity.pdbx_description
1 polymer ?
#
loop_
_entity_poly.entity_id
_entity_poly.type
_entity_poly.pdbx_seq_one_letter_code
_entity_poly.pdbx_strand_id
1 'polypeptide(L)'
;MRASMRGAWARRAGSFLLAGLLCLLATPSAYGAVKVRKAPPPRSAPPPRHAYGQCAGPTIPPLEKDRPTAALSPFSELTVQELAAVRDFLLSKPELGLVHYDEATPTDNVIFTVEMLPPTKADVLAHIDGGGPAPPRRAQAVMFLYNHTDGPQCLRAEVGPLPSPTYYKSINYTKHTPHIHIHSRPGSILEYNGVDAILSEAFKVLDPIVAEVNGGYRFNDCEDKCLTWSDSSPRGIVRSERKCWFAMLRKVEGLYLHPLGLEFYIDTSGEAAGCCGASKPSARARDARARANRGLGTSGGKDVSQATGEVDPGSTPCVHARGFRPLLPPGSDYTKWYVDKIQYANRLWNNTAEIVAWYEANNRTTPGFNPWNPETEEDYRFSTFNPRTDTAPHLPPGGRPGPRLYEPAGKRYTVNGKHISWMGWDLNMGMRSTAGMRLWDVRFNGTRVAYEISLQEAAAAYGGDSTSSPFQASTFYFDSSWGMGPSHLSLVPGSDCPDTATYFDFSHLWDGHDVQMNENSACVFEMDMGLPLRRHHQHHTRPKFAASIKTYALVIRSISTVYNYDYQWDHVFYTDGTIGEPVASYLRSRYLQTVRHEVDSYSYKLSPDAGGTLHDHVVHWKVDLDVAGQSNSVMRSTIVPELVDTPWHPSVKTTWGKRLVRSIAETEHNATLLINPSTPTHMAVVNEDALNARGNPRGYRIDHKTYTYPLIPDDAWIMETANFMKYHVAVTEYKDDEPTSATIFDQATPKEPVVRFEDYIDGDSVRRKDLVAWVSAGTWHVPVAEDAPNTPSTAHAVGFVLRPFNYFDEDAALHTRDITIIRKDFETGEAAVVDTGMAAPRDCVPQAGLTAHAAANSFDSPTDDYYDE
;
A
#
# COMPACT_ATOMS: atom_id res chain seq x y z
N MET A 1 -38.26 -39.95 7.80
CA MET A 1 -37.76 -40.50 6.52
C MET A 1 -36.23 -40.54 6.54
N ARG A 2 -35.68 -41.50 7.28
CA ARG A 2 -34.35 -42.08 7.04
C ARG A 2 -34.61 -43.31 6.15
N ALA A 3 -33.67 -43.61 5.25
CA ALA A 3 -33.71 -44.67 4.22
C ALA A 3 -34.39 -44.28 2.89
N SER A 4 -33.64 -43.59 2.04
CA SER A 4 -33.64 -43.76 0.57
C SER A 4 -32.77 -42.65 -0.04
N MET A 5 -31.43 -42.79 0.06
CA MET A 5 -30.43 -42.09 -0.76
C MET A 5 -29.02 -42.60 -0.35
N ARG A 6 -28.86 -43.92 -0.35
CA ARG A 6 -27.57 -44.62 -0.32
C ARG A 6 -27.65 -45.72 -1.37
N GLY A 7 -27.44 -45.33 -2.63
CA GLY A 7 -27.63 -46.23 -3.76
C GLY A 7 -27.34 -45.58 -5.11
N ALA A 8 -26.27 -44.77 -5.20
CA ALA A 8 -25.85 -44.21 -6.49
C ALA A 8 -24.34 -43.86 -6.58
N TRP A 9 -23.51 -44.34 -5.64
CA TRP A 9 -22.06 -44.06 -5.62
C TRP A 9 -21.20 -45.34 -5.58
N ALA A 10 -21.76 -46.50 -5.94
CA ALA A 10 -21.04 -47.79 -5.97
C ALA A 10 -20.91 -48.40 -7.39
N ARG A 11 -21.13 -47.63 -8.46
CA ARG A 11 -20.96 -48.10 -9.85
C ARG A 11 -20.33 -47.02 -10.73
N ARG A 12 -19.11 -46.59 -10.41
CA ARG A 12 -18.23 -45.85 -11.36
C ARG A 12 -16.74 -45.83 -11.00
N ALA A 13 -16.29 -46.64 -10.03
CA ALA A 13 -14.88 -46.74 -9.62
C ALA A 13 -14.20 -48.05 -10.07
N GLY A 14 -14.78 -48.79 -11.02
CA GLY A 14 -14.32 -50.15 -11.41
C GLY A 14 -13.81 -50.31 -12.85
N SER A 15 -13.42 -49.23 -13.54
CA SER A 15 -13.10 -49.31 -14.99
C SER A 15 -11.78 -48.65 -15.42
N PHE A 16 -10.87 -48.32 -14.49
CA PHE A 16 -9.56 -47.72 -14.85
C PHE A 16 -8.32 -48.51 -14.41
N LEU A 17 -8.48 -49.75 -13.92
CA LEU A 17 -7.36 -50.56 -13.41
C LEU A 17 -7.09 -51.88 -14.18
N LEU A 18 -7.65 -52.06 -15.38
CA LEU A 18 -7.53 -53.33 -16.13
C LEU A 18 -7.11 -53.21 -17.60
N ALA A 19 -6.41 -52.14 -17.99
CA ALA A 19 -5.92 -51.94 -19.37
C ALA A 19 -4.39 -51.80 -19.50
N GLY A 20 -3.62 -52.16 -18.46
CA GLY A 20 -2.16 -51.97 -18.44
C GLY A 20 -1.32 -53.25 -18.51
N LEU A 21 -1.92 -54.43 -18.63
CA LEU A 21 -1.18 -55.68 -18.36
C LEU A 21 -1.63 -56.84 -19.25
N LEU A 22 -1.48 -56.75 -20.57
CA LEU A 22 -1.47 -57.90 -21.50
C LEU A 22 -1.19 -57.45 -22.94
N CYS A 23 0.09 -57.24 -23.28
CA CYS A 23 0.58 -57.31 -24.66
C CYS A 23 2.12 -57.50 -24.64
N LEU A 24 2.55 -58.69 -24.25
CA LEU A 24 3.89 -59.22 -24.44
C LEU A 24 3.74 -60.69 -24.88
N LEU A 25 4.64 -61.14 -25.76
CA LEU A 25 4.68 -62.41 -26.52
C LEU A 25 3.89 -62.37 -27.85
N ALA A 26 4.36 -62.75 -29.04
CA ALA A 26 5.68 -63.07 -29.64
C ALA A 26 5.42 -63.19 -31.19
N THR A 27 6.32 -62.83 -32.11
CA THR A 27 7.21 -63.77 -32.85
C THR A 27 8.05 -63.05 -33.95
N PRO A 28 9.13 -63.69 -34.49
CA PRO A 28 10.35 -63.01 -34.92
C PRO A 28 10.66 -63.09 -36.44
N SER A 29 11.48 -62.16 -36.96
CA SER A 29 12.62 -62.41 -37.87
C SER A 29 13.03 -61.16 -38.65
N ALA A 30 14.25 -60.66 -38.39
CA ALA A 30 15.23 -60.26 -39.42
C ALA A 30 16.44 -59.63 -38.70
N TYR A 31 17.52 -60.40 -38.61
CA TYR A 31 18.83 -59.98 -38.13
C TYR A 31 19.51 -59.04 -39.16
N GLY A 32 19.97 -57.88 -38.70
CA GLY A 32 20.96 -57.04 -39.37
C GLY A 32 21.98 -56.58 -38.34
N ALA A 33 23.24 -56.98 -38.50
CA ALA A 33 24.30 -56.91 -37.51
C ALA A 33 24.64 -55.48 -37.02
N VAL A 34 24.68 -55.29 -35.69
CA VAL A 34 25.27 -54.10 -35.04
C VAL A 34 26.73 -54.41 -34.67
N LYS A 35 27.65 -53.64 -35.26
CA LYS A 35 29.06 -53.59 -34.87
C LYS A 35 29.19 -53.06 -33.44
N VAL A 36 29.86 -53.82 -32.58
CA VAL A 36 30.31 -53.38 -31.25
C VAL A 36 31.27 -52.19 -31.41
N ARG A 37 30.86 -50.99 -30.94
CA ARG A 37 31.76 -49.86 -30.75
C ARG A 37 32.38 -49.93 -29.35
N LYS A 38 33.70 -49.70 -29.32
CA LYS A 38 34.60 -49.68 -28.16
C LYS A 38 34.10 -48.77 -27.03
N ALA A 39 34.50 -49.14 -25.81
CA ALA A 39 34.33 -48.38 -24.57
C ALA A 39 34.74 -46.89 -24.72
N PRO A 40 34.05 -45.96 -24.03
CA PRO A 40 34.39 -44.55 -24.07
C PRO A 40 35.75 -44.31 -23.38
N PRO A 41 36.55 -43.33 -23.84
CA PRO A 41 37.79 -42.95 -23.18
C PRO A 41 37.51 -42.34 -21.79
N PRO A 42 38.51 -42.33 -20.88
CA PRO A 42 38.35 -41.74 -19.56
C PRO A 42 37.95 -40.27 -19.66
N ARG A 43 37.08 -39.84 -18.75
CA ARG A 43 36.66 -38.45 -18.59
C ARG A 43 37.88 -37.54 -18.63
N SER A 44 37.93 -36.64 -19.62
CA SER A 44 38.84 -35.50 -19.60
C SER A 44 38.63 -34.75 -18.28
N ALA A 45 39.73 -34.31 -17.68
CA ALA A 45 39.72 -33.44 -16.51
C ALA A 45 38.70 -32.31 -16.70
N PRO A 46 38.04 -31.84 -15.63
CA PRO A 46 37.20 -30.66 -15.72
C PRO A 46 38.03 -29.54 -16.35
N PRO A 47 37.46 -28.71 -17.25
CA PRO A 47 38.17 -27.57 -17.77
C PRO A 47 38.71 -26.75 -16.58
N PRO A 48 39.90 -26.14 -16.69
CA PRO A 48 40.38 -25.26 -15.63
C PRO A 48 39.27 -24.28 -15.30
N ARG A 49 39.02 -24.05 -14.01
CA ARG A 49 38.10 -22.98 -13.58
C ARG A 49 38.51 -21.74 -14.38
N HIS A 50 37.65 -21.28 -15.28
CA HIS A 50 37.84 -19.96 -15.87
C HIS A 50 37.82 -19.01 -14.68
N ALA A 51 38.99 -18.53 -14.28
CA ALA A 51 39.07 -17.37 -13.42
C ALA A 51 38.45 -16.26 -14.26
N TYR A 52 37.19 -15.93 -14.00
CA TYR A 52 36.55 -14.77 -14.59
C TYR A 52 37.50 -13.60 -14.34
N GLY A 53 37.99 -12.99 -15.41
CA GLY A 53 38.85 -11.83 -15.30
C GLY A 53 38.10 -10.72 -14.54
N GLN A 54 38.83 -9.86 -13.85
CA GLN A 54 38.22 -8.63 -13.33
C GLN A 54 37.78 -7.79 -14.53
N CYS A 55 36.57 -7.24 -14.48
CA CYS A 55 36.24 -6.22 -15.47
C CYS A 55 37.24 -5.08 -15.27
N ALA A 56 37.96 -4.69 -16.33
CA ALA A 56 38.49 -3.34 -16.40
C ALA A 56 37.26 -2.45 -16.32
N GLY A 57 36.96 -1.96 -15.11
CA GLY A 57 35.78 -1.15 -14.89
C GLY A 57 35.80 -0.02 -15.91
N PRO A 58 34.65 0.48 -16.38
CA PRO A 58 34.64 1.90 -16.69
C PRO A 58 35.31 2.57 -15.48
N THR A 59 36.34 3.39 -15.69
CA THR A 59 36.83 4.29 -14.65
C THR A 59 35.59 4.91 -14.06
N ILE A 60 35.21 4.49 -12.86
CA ILE A 60 34.18 5.16 -12.08
C ILE A 60 34.73 6.57 -12.06
N PRO A 61 34.11 7.54 -12.75
CA PRO A 61 34.48 8.92 -12.50
C PRO A 61 34.39 9.04 -10.98
N PRO A 62 35.45 9.49 -10.28
CA PRO A 62 35.34 9.71 -8.84
C PRO A 62 34.01 10.41 -8.63
N LEU A 63 33.19 9.93 -7.68
CA LEU A 63 31.93 10.59 -7.26
C LEU A 63 32.15 12.09 -7.46
N GLU A 64 31.59 12.63 -8.53
CA GLU A 64 31.95 13.98 -8.98
C GLU A 64 31.27 14.88 -7.96
N LYS A 65 31.96 15.11 -6.83
CA LYS A 65 31.54 15.98 -5.73
C LYS A 65 31.39 17.43 -6.21
N ASP A 66 31.81 17.72 -7.44
CA ASP A 66 31.78 19.02 -8.08
C ASP A 66 31.15 18.96 -9.49
N ARG A 67 30.00 18.28 -9.67
CA ARG A 67 29.11 18.75 -10.75
C ARG A 67 28.59 20.13 -10.35
N PRO A 68 28.52 21.11 -11.28
CA PRO A 68 27.78 22.34 -11.04
C PRO A 68 26.42 21.93 -10.48
N THR A 69 26.01 22.51 -9.35
CA THR A 69 24.68 22.32 -8.78
C THR A 69 23.66 22.48 -9.89
N ALA A 70 23.20 21.35 -10.46
CA ALA A 70 22.22 21.37 -11.52
C ALA A 70 21.03 22.13 -10.95
N ALA A 71 20.50 23.09 -11.72
CA ALA A 71 19.32 23.83 -11.30
C ALA A 71 18.26 22.81 -10.83
N LEU A 72 17.74 22.99 -9.62
CA LEU A 72 16.77 22.08 -9.04
C LEU A 72 15.59 21.93 -10.00
N SER A 73 15.20 20.69 -10.25
CA SER A 73 14.01 20.38 -11.03
C SER A 73 12.79 20.99 -10.33
N PRO A 74 11.76 21.46 -11.07
CA PRO A 74 10.50 21.90 -10.45
C PRO A 74 9.83 20.78 -9.62
N PHE A 75 10.23 19.53 -9.85
CA PHE A 75 9.76 18.35 -9.13
C PHE A 75 10.61 17.98 -7.90
N SER A 76 11.79 18.59 -7.74
CA SER A 76 12.67 18.31 -6.61
C SER A 76 12.00 18.68 -5.29
N GLU A 77 12.09 17.78 -4.32
CA GLU A 77 11.65 17.99 -2.95
C GLU A 77 12.45 19.10 -2.28
N LEU A 78 12.00 19.47 -1.09
CA LEU A 78 12.69 20.44 -0.27
C LEU A 78 14.02 19.85 0.18
N THR A 79 15.08 20.64 0.01
CA THR A 79 16.37 20.32 0.62
C THR A 79 16.31 20.45 2.14
N VAL A 80 17.27 19.89 2.86
CA VAL A 80 17.40 20.04 4.32
C VAL A 80 17.41 21.51 4.72
N GLN A 81 18.11 22.36 3.95
CA GLN A 81 18.17 23.80 4.19
C GLN A 81 16.83 24.49 3.93
N GLU A 82 16.08 24.08 2.90
CA GLU A 82 14.73 24.61 2.64
C GLU A 82 13.73 24.18 3.72
N LEU A 83 13.79 22.93 4.21
CA LEU A 83 12.95 22.44 5.30
C LEU A 83 13.21 23.22 6.59
N ALA A 84 14.47 23.36 6.99
CA ALA A 84 14.87 24.13 8.17
C ALA A 84 14.47 25.61 8.03
N ALA A 85 14.69 26.23 6.87
CA ALA A 85 14.32 27.62 6.62
C ALA A 85 12.80 27.86 6.75
N VAL A 86 11.97 26.91 6.32
CA VAL A 86 10.50 26.99 6.48
C VAL A 86 10.11 26.88 7.94
N ARG A 87 10.67 25.90 8.67
CA ARG A 87 10.41 25.72 10.11
C ARG A 87 10.78 26.99 10.89
N ASP A 88 12.00 27.48 10.72
CA ASP A 88 12.51 28.63 11.45
C ASP A 88 11.71 29.91 11.13
N PHE A 89 11.31 30.07 9.86
CA PHE A 89 10.44 31.17 9.45
C PHE A 89 9.06 31.11 10.12
N LEU A 90 8.44 29.93 10.22
CA LEU A 90 7.15 29.77 10.87
C LEU A 90 7.24 29.96 12.39
N LEU A 91 8.27 29.41 13.04
CA LEU A 91 8.55 29.64 14.48
C LEU A 91 8.76 31.12 14.80
N SER A 92 9.30 31.91 13.85
CA SER A 92 9.47 33.36 14.01
C SER A 92 8.16 34.16 14.03
N LYS A 93 7.00 33.54 13.76
CA LYS A 93 5.69 34.20 13.67
C LYS A 93 4.99 34.18 15.03
N PRO A 94 5.03 35.28 15.81
CA PRO A 94 4.42 35.31 17.14
C PRO A 94 2.91 35.05 17.10
N GLU A 95 2.23 35.40 16.02
CA GLU A 95 0.80 35.18 15.81
C GLU A 95 0.40 33.70 15.72
N LEU A 96 1.33 32.79 15.40
CA LEU A 96 1.07 31.35 15.34
C LEU A 96 1.26 30.67 16.70
N GLY A 97 1.98 31.31 17.64
CA GLY A 97 2.24 30.78 18.98
C GLY A 97 2.91 29.40 18.97
N LEU A 98 3.69 29.08 17.94
CA LEU A 98 4.33 27.78 17.77
C LEU A 98 5.43 27.56 18.81
N VAL A 99 5.51 26.33 19.32
CA VAL A 99 6.55 25.87 20.24
C VAL A 99 7.47 24.93 19.47
N HIS A 100 8.77 24.98 19.77
CA HIS A 100 9.71 24.00 19.24
C HIS A 100 9.36 22.62 19.81
N TYR A 101 9.44 21.59 18.99
CA TYR A 101 8.89 20.28 19.33
C TYR A 101 9.47 19.68 20.62
N ASP A 102 10.79 19.77 20.82
CA ASP A 102 11.48 19.26 22.01
C ASP A 102 11.01 19.91 23.33
N GLU A 103 10.32 21.05 23.26
CA GLU A 103 9.79 21.79 24.41
C GLU A 103 8.26 21.71 24.49
N ALA A 104 7.61 21.10 23.49
CA ALA A 104 6.16 21.11 23.34
C ALA A 104 5.48 20.05 24.21
N THR A 105 4.29 20.38 24.70
CA THR A 105 3.34 19.46 25.31
C THR A 105 2.27 19.04 24.29
N PRO A 106 1.44 18.01 24.58
CA PRO A 106 0.47 17.49 23.61
C PRO A 106 -0.57 18.50 23.11
N THR A 107 -0.68 19.66 23.78
CA THR A 107 -1.65 20.70 23.49
C THR A 107 -1.02 22.05 23.14
N ASP A 108 0.29 22.08 22.89
CA ASP A 108 0.98 23.25 22.34
C ASP A 108 0.83 23.32 20.82
N ASN A 109 0.90 24.54 20.28
CA ASN A 109 0.87 24.73 18.84
C ASN A 109 2.20 24.24 18.24
N VAL A 110 2.14 23.31 17.29
CA VAL A 110 3.34 22.72 16.68
C VAL A 110 3.25 22.69 15.15
N ILE A 111 4.40 22.74 14.50
CA ILE A 111 4.51 22.39 13.08
C ILE A 111 4.51 20.87 13.02
N PHE A 112 3.57 20.24 12.33
CA PHE A 112 3.50 18.79 12.23
C PHE A 112 4.33 18.25 11.07
N THR A 113 4.15 18.80 9.87
CA THR A 113 4.95 18.39 8.71
C THR A 113 5.19 19.53 7.73
N VAL A 114 6.33 19.49 7.04
CA VAL A 114 6.66 20.37 5.92
C VAL A 114 7.05 19.52 4.72
N GLU A 115 6.44 19.80 3.57
CA GLU A 115 6.75 19.12 2.31
C GLU A 115 6.72 20.10 1.12
N MET A 116 7.28 19.67 -0.02
CA MET A 116 7.25 20.48 -1.24
C MET A 116 5.82 20.65 -1.73
N LEU A 117 5.39 21.90 -1.98
CA LEU A 117 4.12 22.21 -2.63
C LEU A 117 4.36 22.33 -4.14
N PRO A 118 3.86 21.39 -4.97
CA PRO A 118 4.08 21.44 -6.41
C PRO A 118 3.56 22.75 -7.01
N PRO A 119 4.25 23.35 -8.00
CA PRO A 119 3.67 24.37 -8.84
C PRO A 119 2.48 23.82 -9.65
N THR A 120 1.67 24.70 -10.23
CA THR A 120 0.56 24.26 -11.08
C THR A 120 1.09 23.49 -12.30
N LYS A 121 0.33 22.50 -12.79
CA LYS A 121 0.70 21.75 -14.00
C LYS A 121 0.96 22.69 -15.17
N ALA A 122 0.12 23.72 -15.34
CA ALA A 122 0.28 24.73 -16.37
C ALA A 122 1.63 25.47 -16.31
N ASP A 123 2.05 25.95 -15.13
CA ASP A 123 3.33 26.66 -14.97
C ASP A 123 4.52 25.73 -15.24
N VAL A 124 4.44 24.48 -14.78
CA VAL A 124 5.48 23.47 -15.01
C VAL A 124 5.60 23.18 -16.51
N LEU A 125 4.50 22.90 -17.20
CA LEU A 125 4.50 22.61 -18.64
C LEU A 125 5.00 23.82 -19.46
N ALA A 126 4.62 25.05 -19.08
CA ALA A 126 5.14 26.26 -19.71
C ALA A 126 6.68 26.38 -19.56
N HIS A 127 7.24 25.92 -18.46
CA HIS A 127 8.69 25.85 -18.25
C HIS A 127 9.35 24.72 -19.06
N ILE A 128 8.92 23.47 -18.85
CA ILE A 128 9.64 22.29 -19.37
C ILE A 128 9.38 22.00 -20.85
N ASP A 129 8.24 22.42 -21.40
CA ASP A 129 7.92 22.26 -22.82
C ASP A 129 7.95 23.59 -23.58
N GLY A 130 7.63 24.70 -22.91
CA GLY A 130 7.56 26.04 -23.53
C GLY A 130 8.85 26.87 -23.42
N GLY A 131 9.82 26.47 -22.61
CA GLY A 131 11.05 27.25 -22.36
C GLY A 131 10.81 28.50 -21.51
N GLY A 132 9.69 28.59 -20.79
CA GLY A 132 9.39 29.64 -19.84
C GLY A 132 10.32 29.63 -18.61
N PRO A 133 10.23 30.64 -17.72
CA PRO A 133 11.00 30.65 -16.48
C PRO A 133 10.59 29.51 -15.56
N ALA A 134 11.53 29.03 -14.71
CA ALA A 134 11.21 28.03 -13.71
C ALA A 134 10.18 28.58 -12.70
N PRO A 135 9.13 27.82 -12.35
CA PRO A 135 8.14 28.28 -11.38
C PRO A 135 8.77 28.46 -9.99
N PRO A 136 8.26 29.40 -9.17
CA PRO A 136 8.79 29.62 -7.83
C PRO A 136 8.58 28.39 -6.95
N ARG A 137 9.64 27.99 -6.24
CA ARG A 137 9.59 26.90 -5.26
C ARG A 137 8.87 27.34 -4.00
N ARG A 138 8.00 26.48 -3.50
CA ARG A 138 7.15 26.72 -2.33
C ARG A 138 7.06 25.46 -1.48
N ALA A 139 6.85 25.66 -0.19
CA ALA A 139 6.56 24.59 0.75
C ALA A 139 5.09 24.61 1.14
N GLN A 140 4.59 23.46 1.53
CA GLN A 140 3.37 23.31 2.30
C GLN A 140 3.77 22.92 3.72
N ALA A 141 3.24 23.64 4.71
CA ALA A 141 3.36 23.30 6.11
C ALA A 141 1.98 22.94 6.67
N VAL A 142 1.93 21.91 7.52
CA VAL A 142 0.77 21.57 8.35
C VAL A 142 1.12 21.89 9.78
N MET A 143 0.26 22.62 10.48
CA MET A 143 0.41 22.99 11.89
C MET A 143 -0.80 22.55 12.68
N PHE A 144 -0.58 22.06 13.89
CA PHE A 144 -1.65 21.82 14.86
C PHE A 144 -1.70 23.02 15.79
N LEU A 145 -2.81 23.76 15.77
CA LEU A 145 -2.96 24.99 16.53
C LEU A 145 -4.10 24.79 17.54
N TYR A 146 -3.75 24.49 18.79
CA TYR A 146 -4.71 24.31 19.89
C TYR A 146 -5.19 25.63 20.48
N ASN A 147 -4.38 26.69 20.42
CA ASN A 147 -4.72 28.01 20.96
C ASN A 147 -4.78 29.09 19.86
N HIS A 148 -5.50 28.83 18.78
CA HIS A 148 -5.70 29.77 17.68
C HIS A 148 -6.89 30.71 17.94
N THR A 149 -6.86 31.92 17.36
CA THR A 149 -7.90 32.96 17.57
C THR A 149 -9.30 32.51 17.17
N ASP A 150 -9.41 31.63 16.18
CA ASP A 150 -10.67 31.07 15.66
C ASP A 150 -11.06 29.73 16.31
N GLY A 151 -10.31 29.28 17.32
CA GLY A 151 -10.45 27.99 17.98
C GLY A 151 -9.47 26.92 17.49
N PRO A 152 -9.37 25.78 18.18
CA PRO A 152 -8.42 24.72 17.85
C PRO A 152 -8.62 24.16 16.44
N GLN A 153 -7.54 24.11 15.65
CA GLN A 153 -7.60 23.67 14.26
C GLN A 153 -6.28 23.11 13.73
N CYS A 154 -6.38 22.33 12.65
CA CYS A 154 -5.24 21.99 11.81
C CYS A 154 -5.15 23.00 10.66
N LEU A 155 -4.04 23.73 10.58
CA LEU A 155 -3.80 24.73 9.54
C LEU A 155 -2.84 24.20 8.48
N ARG A 156 -3.25 24.24 7.21
CA ARG A 156 -2.37 24.03 6.06
C ARG A 156 -1.98 25.39 5.50
N ALA A 157 -0.68 25.62 5.32
CA ALA A 157 -0.15 26.89 4.81
C ALA A 157 0.81 26.67 3.64
N GLU A 158 0.71 27.53 2.64
CA GLU A 158 1.76 27.73 1.64
C GLU A 158 2.82 28.67 2.24
N VAL A 159 4.10 28.31 2.12
CA VAL A 159 5.24 29.10 2.58
C VAL A 159 6.21 29.34 1.43
N GLY A 160 6.66 30.58 1.23
CA GLY A 160 7.58 30.89 0.14
C GLY A 160 8.02 32.35 0.03
N PRO A 161 8.69 32.72 -1.07
CA PRO A 161 9.35 31.79 -2.00
C PRO A 161 10.60 31.16 -1.36
N LEU A 162 10.98 29.96 -1.79
CA LEU A 162 12.19 29.29 -1.31
C LEU A 162 13.43 29.71 -2.13
N PRO A 163 14.65 29.66 -1.55
CA PRO A 163 15.02 29.08 -0.24
C PRO A 163 14.89 30.03 0.96
N SER A 164 14.53 31.29 0.76
CA SER A 164 14.41 32.31 1.82
C SER A 164 12.97 32.76 1.96
N PRO A 165 12.13 32.01 2.70
CA PRO A 165 10.70 32.31 2.81
C PRO A 165 10.47 33.69 3.43
N THR A 166 9.50 34.42 2.88
CA THR A 166 9.13 35.78 3.31
C THR A 166 7.66 35.89 3.65
N TYR A 167 6.83 34.97 3.18
CA TYR A 167 5.40 34.91 3.45
C TYR A 167 4.96 33.49 3.83
N TYR A 168 3.85 33.43 4.57
CA TYR A 168 2.98 32.26 4.59
C TYR A 168 1.54 32.70 4.36
N LYS A 169 0.71 31.81 3.81
CA LYS A 169 -0.75 32.01 3.69
C LYS A 169 -1.49 30.69 3.89
N SER A 170 -2.64 30.75 4.54
CA SER A 170 -3.53 29.58 4.65
C SER A 170 -3.97 29.10 3.27
N ILE A 171 -4.02 27.79 3.06
CA ILE A 171 -4.53 27.14 1.86
C ILE A 171 -5.43 25.96 2.26
N ASN A 172 -6.50 25.74 1.49
CA ASN A 172 -7.41 24.64 1.76
C ASN A 172 -6.89 23.34 1.14
N TYR A 173 -7.36 22.20 1.65
CA TYR A 173 -7.13 20.92 0.98
C TYR A 173 -8.00 20.71 -0.24
N THR A 174 -9.25 21.15 -0.14
CA THR A 174 -10.25 21.10 -1.21
C THR A 174 -11.01 22.43 -1.22
N LYS A 175 -11.77 22.67 -2.29
CA LYS A 175 -12.66 23.84 -2.39
C LYS A 175 -13.69 23.93 -1.25
N HIS A 176 -14.04 22.80 -0.60
CA HIS A 176 -15.15 22.69 0.35
C HIS A 176 -14.73 22.66 1.82
N THR A 177 -13.45 22.43 2.14
CA THR A 177 -12.99 22.27 3.53
C THR A 177 -11.97 23.35 3.91
N PRO A 178 -12.43 24.58 4.25
CA PRO A 178 -11.54 25.67 4.63
C PRO A 178 -11.03 25.59 6.07
N HIS A 179 -11.70 24.81 6.92
CA HIS A 179 -11.35 24.63 8.33
C HIS A 179 -11.29 23.14 8.65
N ILE A 180 -10.19 22.69 9.24
CA ILE A 180 -9.98 21.31 9.68
C ILE A 180 -9.95 21.31 11.20
N HIS A 181 -10.86 20.55 11.81
CA HIS A 181 -10.95 20.47 13.27
C HIS A 181 -9.71 19.78 13.85
N ILE A 182 -9.24 20.22 15.03
CA ILE A 182 -8.03 19.67 15.67
C ILE A 182 -8.11 18.16 15.96
N HIS A 183 -9.33 17.60 16.10
CA HIS A 183 -9.52 16.16 16.29
C HIS A 183 -9.33 15.33 15.03
N SER A 184 -9.32 15.96 13.84
CA SER A 184 -8.99 15.26 12.59
C SER A 184 -7.49 15.00 12.43
N ARG A 185 -6.63 15.57 13.29
CA ARG A 185 -5.18 15.41 13.19
C ARG A 185 -4.74 13.93 13.29
N PRO A 186 -3.65 13.54 12.61
CA PRO A 186 -2.90 12.31 12.89
C PRO A 186 -2.59 12.04 14.36
N GLY A 187 -2.22 10.80 14.69
CA GLY A 187 -1.48 10.55 15.94
C GLY A 187 -0.12 11.25 15.88
N SER A 188 0.41 11.61 17.05
CA SER A 188 1.72 12.25 17.20
C SER A 188 2.42 11.69 18.42
N ILE A 189 3.74 11.62 18.42
CA ILE A 189 4.54 11.17 19.57
C ILE A 189 4.19 11.94 20.85
N LEU A 190 3.97 13.25 20.79
CA LEU A 190 3.48 14.02 21.95
C LEU A 190 2.16 13.45 22.53
N GLU A 191 1.24 13.02 21.68
CA GLU A 191 -0.01 12.39 22.12
C GLU A 191 0.22 11.00 22.69
N TYR A 192 1.17 10.24 22.13
CA TYR A 192 1.54 8.93 22.65
C TYR A 192 2.21 9.00 24.03
N ASN A 193 3.10 9.95 24.26
CA ASN A 193 3.67 10.19 25.59
C ASN A 193 2.58 10.48 26.64
N GLY A 194 1.52 11.19 26.24
CA GLY A 194 0.34 11.41 27.08
C GLY A 194 -0.47 10.14 27.33
N VAL A 195 -0.59 9.26 26.34
CA VAL A 195 -1.23 7.94 26.49
C VAL A 195 -0.42 7.03 27.41
N ASP A 196 0.91 7.00 27.29
CA ASP A 196 1.79 6.23 28.17
C ASP A 196 1.63 6.62 29.63
N ALA A 197 1.50 7.93 29.92
CA ALA A 197 1.23 8.40 31.27
C ALA A 197 -0.11 7.85 31.83
N ILE A 198 -1.16 7.80 30.99
CA ILE A 198 -2.48 7.26 31.39
C ILE A 198 -2.41 5.75 31.62
N LEU A 199 -1.75 5.02 30.72
CA LEU A 199 -1.57 3.59 30.84
C LEU A 199 -0.72 3.27 32.08
N SER A 200 0.35 4.01 32.34
CA SER A 200 1.18 3.87 33.54
C SER A 200 0.33 3.92 34.82
N GLU A 201 -0.56 4.91 34.95
CA GLU A 201 -1.49 5.00 36.09
C GLU A 201 -2.45 3.80 36.18
N ALA A 202 -2.99 3.33 35.05
CA ALA A 202 -3.84 2.13 35.03
C ALA A 202 -3.06 0.88 35.48
N PHE A 203 -1.81 0.76 35.05
CA PHE A 203 -0.95 -0.38 35.33
C PHE A 203 -0.40 -0.40 36.76
N LYS A 204 -0.38 0.72 37.51
CA LYS A 204 -0.13 0.68 38.97
C LYS A 204 -1.09 -0.27 39.70
N VAL A 205 -2.29 -0.45 39.17
CA VAL A 205 -3.31 -1.38 39.69
C VAL A 205 -3.23 -2.75 39.02
N LEU A 206 -2.96 -2.81 37.71
CA LEU A 206 -3.04 -4.05 36.93
C LEU A 206 -1.74 -4.87 36.92
N ASP A 207 -0.57 -4.27 37.09
CA ASP A 207 0.73 -4.94 37.02
C ASP A 207 0.85 -6.17 37.95
N PRO A 208 0.32 -6.19 39.19
CA PRO A 208 0.35 -7.38 40.03
C PRO A 208 -0.37 -8.58 39.39
N ILE A 209 -1.51 -8.35 38.75
CA ILE A 209 -2.33 -9.40 38.11
C ILE A 209 -1.72 -9.79 36.76
N VAL A 210 -1.41 -8.80 35.93
CA VAL A 210 -0.89 -9.02 34.58
C VAL A 210 0.43 -9.78 34.63
N ALA A 211 1.33 -9.43 35.54
CA ALA A 211 2.61 -10.12 35.70
C ALA A 211 2.44 -11.56 36.21
N GLU A 212 1.50 -11.80 37.13
CA GLU A 212 1.22 -13.15 37.65
C GLU A 212 0.73 -14.08 36.54
N VAL A 213 -0.14 -13.58 35.67
CA VAL A 213 -0.81 -14.41 34.68
C VAL A 213 -0.14 -14.40 33.30
N ASN A 214 0.74 -13.44 32.99
CA ASN A 214 1.43 -13.34 31.68
C ASN A 214 2.95 -13.45 31.80
N GLY A 215 3.46 -14.38 32.61
CA GLY A 215 4.87 -14.76 32.58
C GLY A 215 5.82 -13.70 33.12
N GLY A 216 5.35 -12.82 34.00
CA GLY A 216 6.15 -11.78 34.67
C GLY A 216 6.24 -10.46 33.93
N TYR A 217 5.56 -10.29 32.79
CA TYR A 217 5.56 -9.04 32.04
C TYR A 217 4.84 -7.91 32.78
N ARG A 218 5.43 -6.73 32.77
CA ARG A 218 4.93 -5.51 33.42
C ARG A 218 4.99 -4.33 32.48
N PHE A 219 4.10 -3.36 32.69
CA PHE A 219 4.18 -2.08 32.01
C PHE A 219 5.06 -1.10 32.79
N ASN A 220 4.86 -0.98 34.10
CA ASN A 220 5.71 -0.13 34.94
C ASN A 220 6.91 -0.91 35.51
N ASP A 221 8.01 -0.19 35.74
CA ASP A 221 9.22 -0.68 36.41
C ASP A 221 9.74 -2.00 35.82
N CYS A 222 9.66 -2.14 34.49
CA CYS A 222 10.13 -3.31 33.76
C CYS A 222 11.60 -3.14 33.33
N GLU A 223 12.37 -4.23 33.37
CA GLU A 223 13.73 -4.29 32.82
C GLU A 223 13.73 -5.21 31.60
N ASP A 224 13.57 -6.53 31.79
CA ASP A 224 13.70 -7.52 30.71
C ASP A 224 12.35 -7.96 30.09
N LYS A 225 11.24 -7.81 30.82
CA LYS A 225 9.90 -8.27 30.43
C LYS A 225 8.92 -7.12 30.38
N CYS A 226 9.15 -6.23 29.42
CA CYS A 226 8.35 -5.03 29.25
C CYS A 226 7.12 -5.27 28.40
N LEU A 227 6.03 -4.59 28.76
CA LEU A 227 4.86 -4.43 27.92
C LEU A 227 4.99 -3.17 27.08
N THR A 228 4.37 -3.20 25.91
CA THR A 228 4.16 -2.03 25.04
C THR A 228 2.75 -2.12 24.47
N TRP A 229 2.38 -1.23 23.57
CA TRP A 229 1.06 -1.23 22.96
C TRP A 229 1.12 -0.89 21.47
N SER A 230 0.01 -1.17 20.80
CA SER A 230 -0.26 -0.71 19.45
C SER A 230 -1.67 -0.12 19.43
N ASP A 231 -1.88 0.94 18.65
CA ASP A 231 -3.14 1.67 18.60
C ASP A 231 -3.95 1.34 17.35
N SER A 232 -5.28 1.34 17.49
CA SER A 232 -6.21 1.15 16.39
C SER A 232 -6.54 2.48 15.74
N SER A 233 -7.22 2.41 14.62
CA SER A 233 -7.87 3.57 14.02
C SER A 233 -9.18 3.17 13.35
N PRO A 234 -10.16 4.08 13.21
CA PRO A 234 -10.06 5.53 13.37
C PRO A 234 -10.04 6.00 14.84
N ARG A 235 -9.55 7.22 15.08
CA ARG A 235 -9.52 7.87 16.40
C ARG A 235 -10.83 8.60 16.70
N GLY A 236 -11.95 7.95 16.49
CA GLY A 236 -13.29 8.54 16.53
C GLY A 236 -14.00 8.38 15.19
N ILE A 237 -15.27 8.77 15.12
CA ILE A 237 -16.06 8.66 13.89
C ILE A 237 -16.34 10.04 13.29
N VAL A 238 -16.54 11.04 14.16
CA VAL A 238 -16.90 12.43 13.84
C VAL A 238 -15.97 13.42 14.55
N ARG A 239 -15.93 14.69 14.12
CA ARG A 239 -15.01 15.72 14.64
C ARG A 239 -15.16 16.03 16.13
N SER A 240 -16.29 15.70 16.75
CA SER A 240 -16.49 15.86 18.19
C SER A 240 -15.87 14.74 19.04
N GLU A 241 -15.34 13.70 18.42
CA GLU A 241 -14.74 12.55 19.11
C GLU A 241 -13.22 12.54 18.88
N ARG A 242 -12.48 12.07 19.89
CA ARG A 242 -11.10 11.63 19.72
C ARG A 242 -10.80 10.46 20.64
N LYS A 243 -11.12 9.24 20.19
CA LYS A 243 -10.98 8.01 20.99
C LYS A 243 -10.55 6.83 20.12
N CYS A 244 -9.62 6.01 20.59
CA CYS A 244 -9.20 4.77 19.90
C CYS A 244 -8.85 3.66 20.90
N TRP A 245 -8.76 2.43 20.39
CA TRP A 245 -8.31 1.28 21.17
C TRP A 245 -6.79 1.17 21.15
N PHE A 246 -6.20 0.74 22.25
CA PHE A 246 -4.79 0.46 22.42
C PHE A 246 -4.65 -0.97 22.93
N ALA A 247 -4.10 -1.87 22.11
CA ALA A 247 -3.90 -3.27 22.44
C ALA A 247 -2.52 -3.48 23.07
N MET A 248 -2.47 -4.15 24.22
CA MET A 248 -1.23 -4.43 24.93
C MET A 248 -0.49 -5.62 24.31
N LEU A 249 0.82 -5.46 24.15
CA LEU A 249 1.74 -6.40 23.52
C LEU A 249 2.94 -6.67 24.45
N ARG A 250 3.59 -7.82 24.29
CA ARG A 250 4.91 -8.07 24.88
C ARG A 250 5.98 -7.39 24.03
N LYS A 251 6.87 -6.60 24.65
CA LYS A 251 7.99 -5.94 23.98
C LYS A 251 9.12 -6.94 23.74
N VAL A 252 9.01 -7.69 22.64
CA VAL A 252 9.98 -8.71 22.18
C VAL A 252 10.16 -8.63 20.66
N GLU A 253 11.15 -9.35 20.10
CA GLU A 253 11.31 -9.46 18.64
C GLU A 253 10.00 -9.96 17.99
N GLY A 254 9.49 -9.23 17.00
CA GLY A 254 8.20 -9.53 16.38
C GLY A 254 6.99 -9.26 17.28
N LEU A 255 7.04 -8.22 18.14
CA LEU A 255 6.03 -7.85 19.15
C LEU A 255 4.57 -7.92 18.71
N TYR A 256 4.27 -7.63 17.45
CA TYR A 256 2.90 -7.67 16.88
C TYR A 256 2.27 -9.07 16.91
N LEU A 257 3.09 -10.10 17.07
CA LEU A 257 2.69 -11.50 17.21
C LEU A 257 2.52 -11.95 18.67
N HIS A 258 2.65 -11.04 19.65
CA HIS A 258 2.61 -11.35 21.08
C HIS A 258 1.52 -10.56 21.85
N PRO A 259 0.23 -10.71 21.49
CA PRO A 259 -0.86 -9.97 22.10
C PRO A 259 -1.19 -10.49 23.49
N LEU A 260 -1.52 -9.58 24.40
CA LEU A 260 -1.97 -9.94 25.76
C LEU A 260 -3.46 -10.26 25.84
N GLY A 261 -4.28 -9.82 24.90
CA GLY A 261 -5.75 -9.85 25.05
C GLY A 261 -6.26 -8.88 26.13
N LEU A 262 -5.52 -7.79 26.32
CA LEU A 262 -5.86 -6.64 27.16
C LEU A 262 -5.82 -5.40 26.26
N GLU A 263 -6.93 -4.66 26.21
CA GLU A 263 -7.07 -3.49 25.33
C GLU A 263 -7.71 -2.32 26.09
N PHE A 264 -7.26 -1.09 25.83
CA PHE A 264 -7.75 0.12 26.47
C PHE A 264 -8.39 1.04 25.43
N TYR A 265 -9.64 1.45 25.67
CA TYR A 265 -10.29 2.49 24.88
C TYR A 265 -10.06 3.83 25.57
N ILE A 266 -9.25 4.70 24.95
CA ILE A 266 -8.78 5.93 25.58
C ILE A 266 -9.38 7.13 24.84
N ASP A 267 -9.88 8.10 25.60
CA ASP A 267 -10.35 9.39 25.10
C ASP A 267 -9.27 10.45 25.27
N THR A 268 -8.78 10.98 24.14
CA THR A 268 -7.77 12.03 24.04
C THR A 268 -8.34 13.35 23.54
N SER A 269 -9.66 13.54 23.61
CA SER A 269 -10.33 14.79 23.20
C SER A 269 -10.01 15.95 24.13
N GLY A 270 -9.69 15.69 25.41
CA GLY A 270 -9.48 16.74 26.42
C GLY A 270 -10.78 17.39 26.93
N GLU A 271 -11.95 16.82 26.60
CA GLU A 271 -13.22 17.20 27.21
C GLU A 271 -13.45 16.41 28.51
N ALA A 272 -13.88 17.07 29.58
CA ALA A 272 -14.24 16.38 30.82
C ALA A 272 -15.41 15.42 30.55
N ALA A 273 -15.37 14.20 31.12
CA ALA A 273 -16.43 13.20 31.02
C ALA A 273 -17.81 13.76 31.46
N GLY A 274 -18.51 14.40 30.53
CA GLY A 274 -19.88 14.84 30.71
C GLY A 274 -20.78 13.64 30.54
N CYS A 275 -21.45 13.22 31.63
CA CYS A 275 -22.41 12.14 31.70
C CYS A 275 -23.03 11.75 30.34
N CYS A 276 -22.62 10.59 29.80
CA CYS A 276 -23.30 9.94 28.70
C CYS A 276 -24.80 9.83 29.02
N GLY A 277 -25.66 10.45 28.23
CA GLY A 277 -27.11 10.28 28.39
C GLY A 277 -27.99 11.39 27.81
N ALA A 278 -27.92 11.63 26.50
CA ALA A 278 -29.08 11.95 25.66
C ALA A 278 -28.60 12.28 24.23
N SER A 279 -28.68 11.29 23.33
CA SER A 279 -28.76 11.61 21.91
C SER A 279 -30.00 12.50 21.71
N LYS A 280 -29.79 13.74 21.26
CA LYS A 280 -30.89 14.53 20.71
C LYS A 280 -31.41 13.78 19.48
N PRO A 281 -32.72 13.51 19.35
CA PRO A 281 -33.23 12.96 18.11
C PRO A 281 -32.95 13.97 16.99
N SER A 282 -32.34 13.49 15.92
CA SER A 282 -32.03 14.29 14.73
C SER A 282 -33.31 14.92 14.18
N ALA A 283 -33.19 16.13 13.63
CA ALA A 283 -34.30 16.92 13.08
C ALA A 283 -34.89 16.33 11.77
N ARG A 284 -34.73 15.03 11.50
CA ARG A 284 -35.33 14.32 10.37
C ARG A 284 -36.52 13.43 10.73
N ALA A 285 -37.00 13.48 11.99
CA ALA A 285 -38.22 12.78 12.43
C ALA A 285 -39.42 13.72 12.66
N ARG A 286 -39.50 14.85 11.94
CA ARG A 286 -40.65 15.78 11.97
C ARG A 286 -41.37 15.98 10.64
N ASP A 287 -41.23 15.04 9.70
CA ASP A 287 -42.00 15.08 8.43
C ASP A 287 -42.64 13.74 8.02
N ALA A 288 -42.79 12.81 8.98
CA ALA A 288 -43.52 11.55 8.77
C ALA A 288 -44.82 11.47 9.60
N ARG A 289 -45.46 12.61 9.91
CA ARG A 289 -46.76 12.66 10.61
C ARG A 289 -47.78 13.59 9.97
N ALA A 290 -47.74 13.71 8.64
CA ALA A 290 -48.76 14.43 7.86
C ALA A 290 -49.01 13.77 6.50
N ARG A 291 -49.27 12.45 6.45
CA ARG A 291 -49.85 11.78 5.26
C ARG A 291 -50.40 10.40 5.62
N ALA A 292 -51.48 10.38 6.40
CA ALA A 292 -52.35 9.20 6.53
C ALA A 292 -53.73 9.65 7.00
N ASN A 293 -54.47 10.33 6.13
CA ASN A 293 -55.91 10.52 6.27
C ASN A 293 -56.54 10.64 4.88
N ARG A 294 -57.11 9.51 4.43
CA ARG A 294 -58.05 9.22 3.31
C ARG A 294 -57.69 7.79 2.84
N GLY A 295 -58.46 6.74 3.02
CA GLY A 295 -59.77 6.50 3.61
C GLY A 295 -60.19 5.05 3.27
N LEU A 296 -61.02 4.47 4.14
CA LEU A 296 -62.03 3.41 3.87
C LEU A 296 -61.54 2.02 3.40
N GLY A 297 -61.89 0.89 4.02
CA GLY A 297 -62.77 0.61 5.16
C GLY A 297 -62.96 -0.90 5.37
N THR A 298 -63.49 -1.26 6.55
CA THR A 298 -64.24 -2.50 6.94
C THR A 298 -63.47 -3.84 6.88
N SER A 299 -63.50 -4.78 7.84
CA SER A 299 -64.45 -5.11 8.93
C SER A 299 -63.88 -6.19 9.88
N GLY A 300 -64.20 -6.09 11.19
CA GLY A 300 -64.34 -7.21 12.18
C GLY A 300 -63.05 -7.82 12.77
N GLY A 301 -62.86 -8.08 14.07
CA GLY A 301 -63.64 -7.88 15.30
C GLY A 301 -63.00 -8.68 16.47
N LYS A 302 -63.12 -8.14 17.71
CA LYS A 302 -63.03 -8.80 19.07
C LYS A 302 -61.68 -9.45 19.48
N ASP A 303 -61.16 -9.44 20.72
CA ASP A 303 -61.54 -9.10 22.12
C ASP A 303 -60.21 -8.87 22.92
N VAL A 304 -60.03 -7.83 23.78
CA VAL A 304 -60.27 -7.68 25.26
C VAL A 304 -59.18 -8.24 26.23
N SER A 305 -58.82 -7.37 27.19
CA SER A 305 -58.18 -7.56 28.54
C SER A 305 -56.65 -7.39 28.62
N GLN A 306 -56.03 -6.80 29.65
CA GLN A 306 -56.45 -5.99 30.81
C GLN A 306 -55.18 -5.30 31.37
N ALA A 307 -55.34 -4.14 32.01
CA ALA A 307 -54.28 -3.39 32.71
C ALA A 307 -54.19 -3.75 34.20
N THR A 308 -53.05 -3.41 34.84
CA THR A 308 -52.77 -2.99 36.25
C THR A 308 -51.35 -3.46 36.61
N GLY A 309 -50.44 -2.74 37.28
CA GLY A 309 -50.43 -1.43 37.95
C GLY A 309 -48.98 -1.11 38.39
N GLU A 310 -48.70 0.16 38.69
CA GLU A 310 -47.42 0.74 39.13
C GLU A 310 -46.96 0.26 40.52
N VAL A 311 -45.63 0.19 40.73
CA VAL A 311 -44.93 0.69 41.94
C VAL A 311 -43.51 1.13 41.56
N ASP A 312 -43.18 2.41 41.82
CA ASP A 312 -41.81 2.97 41.89
C ASP A 312 -41.38 3.00 43.37
N PRO A 313 -40.09 2.76 43.70
CA PRO A 313 -39.34 3.88 44.29
C PRO A 313 -37.83 3.87 43.97
N GLY A 314 -37.26 5.06 43.69
CA GLY A 314 -35.85 5.31 43.99
C GLY A 314 -35.14 6.40 43.19
N SER A 315 -35.72 7.59 43.00
CA SER A 315 -35.01 8.75 42.47
C SER A 315 -34.24 9.48 43.57
N THR A 316 -32.92 9.65 43.38
CA THR A 316 -32.13 10.68 44.08
C THR A 316 -31.75 11.74 43.05
N PRO A 317 -32.01 13.04 43.28
CA PRO A 317 -32.00 14.04 42.21
C PRO A 317 -30.60 14.65 41.98
N CYS A 318 -30.13 14.63 40.73
CA CYS A 318 -29.10 15.57 40.28
C CYS A 318 -29.77 16.94 40.07
N VAL A 319 -29.44 17.89 40.94
CA VAL A 319 -29.97 19.25 40.96
C VAL A 319 -29.49 20.02 39.71
N HIS A 320 -30.45 20.56 38.96
CA HIS A 320 -30.21 21.55 37.91
C HIS A 320 -29.55 22.81 38.48
N ALA A 321 -28.40 23.19 37.93
CA ALA A 321 -27.97 24.59 37.89
C ALA A 321 -28.25 25.16 36.50
N ARG A 322 -29.33 25.93 36.39
CA ARG A 322 -29.51 26.89 35.30
C ARG A 322 -28.46 27.98 35.46
N GLY A 323 -27.62 28.14 34.44
CA GLY A 323 -26.74 29.28 34.26
C GLY A 323 -26.21 29.20 32.84
N PHE A 324 -26.51 30.20 32.03
CA PHE A 324 -25.83 30.41 30.75
C PHE A 324 -24.32 30.40 31.02
N ARG A 325 -23.64 29.34 30.62
CA ARG A 325 -22.18 29.31 30.50
C ARG A 325 -21.85 29.57 29.03
N PRO A 326 -20.90 30.45 28.72
CA PRO A 326 -20.37 30.53 27.36
C PRO A 326 -19.85 29.13 26.98
N LEU A 327 -20.02 28.78 25.71
CA LEU A 327 -19.39 27.61 25.08
C LEU A 327 -17.91 27.61 25.49
N LEU A 328 -17.52 26.69 26.37
CA LEU A 328 -16.11 26.41 26.63
C LEU A 328 -15.52 25.82 25.35
N PRO A 329 -14.28 26.18 24.96
CA PRO A 329 -13.67 25.65 23.74
C PRO A 329 -13.43 24.14 23.88
N PRO A 330 -13.63 23.33 22.82
CA PRO A 330 -13.27 21.92 22.81
C PRO A 330 -11.73 21.74 22.86
N GLY A 331 -11.26 20.69 23.55
CA GLY A 331 -9.91 20.08 23.52
C GLY A 331 -8.64 20.95 23.59
N SER A 332 -7.99 21.00 24.75
CA SER A 332 -6.62 21.54 24.93
C SER A 332 -5.95 21.20 26.28
N ASP A 333 -6.51 20.26 27.06
CA ASP A 333 -6.00 19.90 28.38
C ASP A 333 -5.80 18.38 28.49
N TYR A 334 -4.57 17.93 28.26
CA TYR A 334 -4.21 16.51 28.30
C TYR A 334 -4.41 15.88 29.69
N THR A 335 -4.50 16.69 30.76
CA THR A 335 -4.79 16.19 32.12
C THR A 335 -6.22 15.67 32.29
N LYS A 336 -7.09 15.90 31.29
CA LYS A 336 -8.48 15.39 31.25
C LYS A 336 -8.64 14.12 30.43
N TRP A 337 -7.58 13.64 29.79
CA TRP A 337 -7.64 12.37 29.06
C TRP A 337 -7.88 11.21 30.03
N TYR A 338 -8.60 10.19 29.58
CA TYR A 338 -9.02 9.11 30.46
C TYR A 338 -9.28 7.78 29.72
N VAL A 339 -9.19 6.67 30.46
CA VAL A 339 -9.60 5.34 29.99
C VAL A 339 -11.12 5.24 30.07
N ASP A 340 -11.78 5.12 28.92
CA ASP A 340 -13.25 5.04 28.80
C ASP A 340 -13.76 3.60 28.98
N LYS A 341 -13.03 2.62 28.42
CA LYS A 341 -13.29 1.18 28.56
C LYS A 341 -12.01 0.38 28.60
N ILE A 342 -12.07 -0.80 29.21
CA ILE A 342 -11.00 -1.80 29.17
C ILE A 342 -11.60 -3.11 28.69
N GLN A 343 -11.00 -3.74 27.69
CA GLN A 343 -11.28 -5.11 27.33
C GLN A 343 -10.24 -6.01 27.98
N TYR A 344 -10.70 -7.05 28.69
CA TYR A 344 -9.83 -8.10 29.22
C TYR A 344 -10.61 -9.39 29.42
N ALA A 345 -10.04 -10.52 29.03
CA ALA A 345 -10.65 -11.85 29.17
C ALA A 345 -12.05 -11.94 28.53
N ASN A 346 -12.21 -11.43 27.30
CA ASN A 346 -13.46 -11.39 26.52
C ASN A 346 -14.61 -10.64 27.23
N ARG A 347 -14.27 -9.63 28.02
CA ARG A 347 -15.24 -8.80 28.74
C ARG A 347 -14.83 -7.35 28.68
N LEU A 348 -15.83 -6.47 28.65
CA LEU A 348 -15.66 -5.04 28.80
C LEU A 348 -15.84 -4.63 30.26
N TRP A 349 -14.91 -3.82 30.74
CA TRP A 349 -14.82 -3.30 32.09
C TRP A 349 -14.87 -1.78 32.07
N ASN A 350 -15.40 -1.17 33.14
CA ASN A 350 -15.47 0.29 33.23
C ASN A 350 -14.20 0.88 33.87
N ASN A 351 -13.46 0.09 34.65
CA ASN A 351 -12.27 0.53 35.36
C ASN A 351 -11.42 -0.68 35.79
N THR A 352 -10.17 -0.40 36.19
CA THR A 352 -9.20 -1.42 36.62
C THR A 352 -9.60 -2.13 37.92
N ALA A 353 -10.30 -1.45 38.84
CA ALA A 353 -10.70 -2.03 40.12
C ALA A 353 -11.74 -3.16 39.96
N GLU A 354 -12.63 -3.06 38.97
CA GLU A 354 -13.57 -4.14 38.64
C GLU A 354 -12.84 -5.41 38.18
N ILE A 355 -11.75 -5.27 37.42
CA ILE A 355 -10.92 -6.40 36.96
C ILE A 355 -10.25 -7.08 38.16
N VAL A 356 -9.66 -6.30 39.07
CA VAL A 356 -9.02 -6.82 40.30
C VAL A 356 -10.04 -7.57 41.16
N ALA A 357 -11.19 -6.96 41.43
CA ALA A 357 -12.22 -7.58 42.25
C ALA A 357 -12.75 -8.89 41.62
N TRP A 358 -12.90 -8.92 40.29
CA TRP A 358 -13.28 -10.13 39.57
C TRP A 358 -12.20 -11.21 39.66
N TYR A 359 -10.92 -10.86 39.46
CA TYR A 359 -9.81 -11.82 39.53
C TYR A 359 -9.72 -12.47 40.91
N GLU A 360 -9.80 -11.67 41.98
CA GLU A 360 -9.79 -12.15 43.36
C GLU A 360 -11.02 -13.02 43.68
N ALA A 361 -12.21 -12.61 43.23
CA ALA A 361 -13.44 -13.38 43.41
C ALA A 361 -13.41 -14.76 42.70
N ASN A 362 -12.53 -14.94 41.72
CA ASN A 362 -12.34 -16.19 40.99
C ASN A 362 -11.06 -16.92 41.41
N ASN A 363 -10.65 -16.79 42.68
CA ASN A 363 -9.47 -17.45 43.24
C ASN A 363 -8.20 -17.18 42.42
N ARG A 364 -8.01 -15.94 41.95
CA ARG A 364 -6.85 -15.53 41.14
C ARG A 364 -6.69 -16.37 39.86
N THR A 365 -7.82 -16.66 39.23
CA THR A 365 -7.87 -17.27 37.89
C THR A 365 -8.64 -16.37 36.93
N THR A 366 -8.46 -16.59 35.63
CA THR A 366 -9.18 -15.91 34.56
C THR A 366 -10.13 -16.89 33.85
N PRO A 367 -11.32 -17.21 34.41
CA PRO A 367 -12.20 -18.21 33.81
C PRO A 367 -12.55 -17.94 32.35
N GLY A 368 -12.31 -18.92 31.48
CA GLY A 368 -12.58 -18.81 30.05
C GLY A 368 -11.50 -18.08 29.24
N PHE A 369 -10.41 -17.66 29.89
CA PHE A 369 -9.26 -17.02 29.27
C PHE A 369 -8.00 -17.72 29.78
N ASN A 370 -7.22 -18.32 28.89
CA ASN A 370 -6.00 -19.03 29.28
C ASN A 370 -4.79 -18.22 28.83
N PRO A 371 -4.10 -17.48 29.71
CA PRO A 371 -2.90 -16.73 29.37
C PRO A 371 -1.77 -17.61 28.84
N TRP A 372 -0.86 -17.04 28.05
CA TRP A 372 0.34 -17.74 27.60
C TRP A 372 1.56 -17.23 28.37
N ASN A 373 2.29 -18.18 28.94
CA ASN A 373 3.48 -17.95 29.76
C ASN A 373 4.68 -18.60 29.08
N PRO A 374 5.31 -17.92 28.13
CA PRO A 374 6.56 -18.39 27.52
C PRO A 374 7.69 -18.44 28.56
N GLU A 375 8.43 -19.54 28.59
CA GLU A 375 9.52 -19.77 29.55
C GLU A 375 10.89 -19.83 28.87
N THR A 376 10.93 -20.18 27.58
CA THR A 376 12.17 -20.46 26.84
C THR A 376 12.28 -19.62 25.56
N GLU A 377 13.49 -19.45 25.04
CA GLU A 377 13.70 -18.77 23.74
C GLU A 377 12.97 -19.48 22.58
N GLU A 378 12.82 -20.81 22.65
CA GLU A 378 12.09 -21.59 21.64
C GLU A 378 10.62 -21.19 21.56
N ASP A 379 10.02 -20.78 22.68
CA ASP A 379 8.64 -20.30 22.74
C ASP A 379 8.44 -19.01 21.93
N TYR A 380 9.48 -18.17 21.80
CA TYR A 380 9.45 -16.94 21.00
C TYR A 380 9.88 -17.15 19.55
N ARG A 381 10.48 -18.29 19.23
CA ARG A 381 11.14 -18.54 17.95
C ARG A 381 10.22 -18.31 16.75
N PHE A 382 8.91 -18.54 16.87
CA PHE A 382 7.95 -18.35 15.78
C PHE A 382 7.90 -16.90 15.25
N SER A 383 8.26 -15.93 16.08
CA SER A 383 8.21 -14.49 15.76
C SER A 383 9.53 -13.90 15.25
N THR A 384 10.60 -14.70 15.21
CA THR A 384 11.96 -14.22 14.87
C THR A 384 12.38 -14.59 13.46
N PHE A 385 13.36 -13.89 12.88
CA PHE A 385 13.99 -14.32 11.62
C PHE A 385 15.07 -15.40 11.79
N ASN A 386 15.36 -15.83 13.02
CA ASN A 386 16.37 -16.84 13.30
C ASN A 386 16.17 -18.12 12.45
N PRO A 387 17.18 -18.56 11.69
CA PRO A 387 17.03 -19.72 10.80
C PRO A 387 16.66 -21.02 11.54
N ARG A 388 15.78 -21.82 10.92
CA ARG A 388 15.37 -23.13 11.44
C ARG A 388 16.17 -24.27 10.81
N THR A 389 17.51 -24.15 10.87
CA THR A 389 18.43 -25.07 10.16
C THR A 389 18.46 -26.48 10.72
N ASP A 390 18.12 -26.64 11.99
CA ASP A 390 17.91 -27.92 12.69
C ASP A 390 16.80 -28.78 12.07
N THR A 391 15.81 -28.14 11.46
CA THR A 391 14.64 -28.81 10.84
C THR A 391 14.60 -28.69 9.32
N ALA A 392 15.58 -28.03 8.69
CA ALA A 392 15.58 -27.75 7.25
C ALA A 392 15.94 -28.99 6.40
N PRO A 393 15.00 -29.56 5.62
CA PRO A 393 15.28 -30.74 4.79
C PRO A 393 16.03 -30.41 3.49
N HIS A 394 16.20 -29.13 3.14
CA HIS A 394 16.60 -28.69 1.79
C HIS A 394 17.66 -27.57 1.78
N LEU A 395 18.78 -27.76 2.51
CA LEU A 395 19.92 -26.87 2.34
C LEU A 395 20.59 -27.10 0.96
N PRO A 396 21.04 -26.03 0.27
CA PRO A 396 21.77 -26.19 -0.98
C PRO A 396 23.06 -27.00 -0.73
N PRO A 397 23.46 -27.89 -1.67
CA PRO A 397 24.65 -28.70 -1.50
C PRO A 397 25.91 -27.88 -1.20
N GLY A 398 26.48 -28.07 -0.02
CA GLY A 398 27.67 -27.36 0.45
C GLY A 398 27.45 -25.89 0.83
N GLY A 399 26.21 -25.48 1.15
CA GLY A 399 25.91 -24.13 1.64
C GLY A 399 26.17 -23.03 0.61
N ARG A 400 26.06 -23.35 -0.69
CA ARG A 400 26.37 -22.41 -1.76
C ARG A 400 25.38 -21.24 -1.75
N PRO A 401 25.85 -19.99 -1.90
CA PRO A 401 24.98 -18.83 -2.00
C PRO A 401 24.14 -18.89 -3.29
N GLY A 402 23.02 -18.18 -3.28
CA GLY A 402 22.16 -18.02 -4.46
C GLY A 402 22.81 -17.22 -5.60
N PRO A 403 22.19 -17.18 -6.79
CA PRO A 403 22.63 -16.34 -7.90
C PRO A 403 22.65 -14.85 -7.53
N ARG A 404 23.55 -14.07 -8.16
CA ARG A 404 23.65 -12.62 -8.00
C ARG A 404 23.52 -11.92 -9.35
N LEU A 405 22.87 -10.76 -9.36
CA LEU A 405 22.80 -9.87 -10.51
C LEU A 405 24.06 -8.99 -10.58
N TYR A 406 24.61 -8.79 -11.78
CA TYR A 406 25.75 -7.89 -12.01
C TYR A 406 25.67 -7.22 -13.39
N GLU A 407 26.31 -6.06 -13.52
CA GLU A 407 26.33 -5.24 -14.74
C GLU A 407 27.74 -5.25 -15.37
N PRO A 408 28.11 -6.26 -16.20
CA PRO A 408 29.49 -6.40 -16.68
C PRO A 408 29.97 -5.28 -17.63
N ALA A 409 29.03 -4.53 -18.23
CA ALA A 409 29.32 -3.36 -19.05
C ALA A 409 29.17 -2.02 -18.28
N GLY A 410 28.85 -2.07 -16.98
CA GLY A 410 28.40 -0.92 -16.19
C GLY A 410 26.91 -0.59 -16.38
N LYS A 411 26.44 0.42 -15.65
CA LYS A 411 25.05 0.89 -15.68
C LYS A 411 24.69 1.42 -17.07
N ARG A 412 23.54 0.99 -17.61
CA ARG A 412 22.99 1.48 -18.89
C ARG A 412 21.93 2.57 -18.73
N TYR A 413 21.69 2.99 -17.50
CA TYR A 413 20.89 4.15 -17.15
C TYR A 413 21.80 5.26 -16.62
N THR A 414 21.32 6.49 -16.67
CA THR A 414 22.00 7.65 -16.10
C THR A 414 21.11 8.31 -15.05
N VAL A 415 21.76 8.92 -14.06
CA VAL A 415 21.12 9.63 -12.96
C VAL A 415 21.73 11.01 -12.87
N ASN A 416 20.89 12.04 -12.77
CA ASN A 416 21.29 13.41 -12.48
C ASN A 416 20.37 13.99 -11.39
N GLY A 417 20.85 14.05 -10.15
CA GLY A 417 19.96 14.26 -8.99
C GLY A 417 18.92 13.14 -8.93
N LYS A 418 17.63 13.48 -9.03
CA LYS A 418 16.51 12.52 -9.08
C LYS A 418 15.91 12.34 -10.47
N HIS A 419 16.56 12.87 -11.50
CA HIS A 419 16.21 12.61 -12.90
C HIS A 419 16.90 11.33 -13.38
N ILE A 420 16.14 10.44 -13.98
CA ILE A 420 16.57 9.13 -14.45
C ILE A 420 16.33 9.05 -15.96
N SER A 421 17.36 8.62 -16.70
CA SER A 421 17.25 8.34 -18.12
C SER A 421 17.74 6.92 -18.42
N TRP A 422 16.94 6.12 -19.11
CA TRP A 422 17.25 4.75 -19.47
C TRP A 422 16.59 4.37 -20.79
N MET A 423 17.40 4.12 -21.81
CA MET A 423 16.93 3.76 -23.15
C MET A 423 15.99 4.85 -23.72
N GLY A 424 14.71 4.51 -23.90
CA GLY A 424 13.69 5.48 -24.32
C GLY A 424 13.06 6.25 -23.16
N TRP A 425 13.30 5.87 -21.91
CA TRP A 425 12.65 6.47 -20.74
C TRP A 425 13.41 7.66 -20.19
N ASP A 426 12.69 8.72 -19.87
CA ASP A 426 13.17 9.88 -19.10
C ASP A 426 12.09 10.26 -18.09
N LEU A 427 12.46 10.43 -16.82
CA LEU A 427 11.52 10.82 -15.76
C LEU A 427 12.24 11.41 -14.54
N ASN A 428 11.47 12.02 -13.64
CA ASN A 428 11.93 12.41 -12.31
C ASN A 428 11.21 11.57 -11.26
N MET A 429 11.91 11.18 -10.21
CA MET A 429 11.27 10.59 -9.02
C MET A 429 11.23 11.58 -7.88
N GLY A 430 10.29 11.36 -6.95
CA GLY A 430 10.32 12.02 -5.66
C GLY A 430 9.53 11.30 -4.57
N MET A 431 9.63 11.80 -3.36
CA MET A 431 8.94 11.30 -2.17
C MET A 431 8.10 12.40 -1.53
N ARG A 432 6.83 12.12 -1.30
CA ARG A 432 5.93 12.97 -0.52
C ARG A 432 5.94 12.49 0.93
N SER A 433 6.13 13.39 1.90
CA SER A 433 6.15 13.00 3.32
C SER A 433 4.83 12.34 3.73
N THR A 434 3.69 12.87 3.29
CA THR A 434 2.40 12.29 3.69
C THR A 434 2.10 10.93 3.05
N ALA A 435 2.41 10.73 1.77
CA ALA A 435 1.86 9.60 0.99
C ALA A 435 2.91 8.68 0.36
N GLY A 436 4.18 9.09 0.25
CA GLY A 436 5.25 8.26 -0.31
C GLY A 436 5.62 8.57 -1.76
N MET A 437 6.05 7.53 -2.49
CA MET A 437 6.73 7.64 -3.78
C MET A 437 5.84 8.23 -4.89
N ARG A 438 6.45 9.05 -5.75
CA ARG A 438 5.83 9.66 -6.92
C ARG A 438 6.82 9.82 -8.07
N LEU A 439 6.31 9.77 -9.28
CA LEU A 439 7.06 9.97 -10.53
C LEU A 439 6.47 11.15 -11.30
N TRP A 440 7.33 11.93 -11.93
CA TRP A 440 6.97 13.14 -12.66
C TRP A 440 7.56 13.16 -14.07
N ASP A 441 6.83 13.77 -14.99
CA ASP A 441 7.22 13.97 -16.39
C ASP A 441 7.77 12.70 -17.03
N VAL A 442 6.99 11.61 -16.95
CA VAL A 442 7.38 10.30 -17.48
C VAL A 442 7.25 10.31 -18.99
N ARG A 443 8.40 10.25 -19.68
CA ARG A 443 8.49 10.28 -21.14
C ARG A 443 9.02 8.95 -21.69
N PHE A 444 8.55 8.59 -22.88
CA PHE A 444 9.12 7.51 -23.69
C PHE A 444 9.44 8.01 -25.10
N ASN A 445 10.68 7.81 -25.54
CA ASN A 445 11.25 8.33 -26.80
C ASN A 445 10.98 9.83 -26.98
N GLY A 446 11.22 10.61 -25.92
CA GLY A 446 11.05 12.08 -25.90
C GLY A 446 9.61 12.58 -25.83
N THR A 447 8.60 11.70 -25.85
CA THR A 447 7.19 12.09 -25.74
C THR A 447 6.65 11.75 -24.35
N ARG A 448 5.96 12.69 -23.70
CA ARG A 448 5.30 12.44 -22.41
C ARG A 448 4.21 11.36 -22.54
N VAL A 449 4.18 10.49 -21.54
CA VAL A 449 3.16 9.45 -21.34
C VAL A 449 2.30 9.80 -20.13
N ALA A 450 2.93 10.19 -19.01
CA ALA A 450 2.27 10.62 -17.80
C ALA A 450 2.94 11.87 -17.24
N TYR A 451 2.15 12.84 -16.78
CA TYR A 451 2.67 13.99 -16.04
C TYR A 451 3.02 13.59 -14.60
N GLU A 452 2.16 12.79 -13.96
CA GLU A 452 2.32 12.33 -12.59
C GLU A 452 1.86 10.87 -12.45
N ILE A 453 2.64 10.06 -11.74
CA ILE A 453 2.19 8.77 -11.19
C ILE A 453 2.53 8.77 -9.71
N SER A 454 1.54 8.82 -8.82
CA SER A 454 1.78 8.97 -7.39
C SER A 454 0.88 8.09 -6.54
N LEU A 455 1.48 7.56 -5.46
CA LEU A 455 0.75 6.89 -4.39
C LEU A 455 -0.14 7.92 -3.68
N GLN A 456 -1.40 7.53 -3.45
CA GLN A 456 -2.38 8.39 -2.79
C GLN A 456 -2.72 7.89 -1.40
N GLU A 457 -2.94 6.57 -1.26
CA GLU A 457 -3.31 5.96 0.01
C GLU A 457 -3.06 4.44 -0.02
N ALA A 458 -2.74 3.87 1.15
CA ALA A 458 -2.85 2.45 1.42
C ALA A 458 -3.80 2.23 2.60
N ALA A 459 -4.82 1.41 2.39
CA ALA A 459 -5.85 1.14 3.36
C ALA A 459 -5.87 -0.33 3.78
N ALA A 460 -6.00 -0.58 5.08
CA ALA A 460 -6.13 -1.91 5.67
C ALA A 460 -7.40 -2.00 6.53
N ALA A 461 -8.39 -2.77 6.10
CA ALA A 461 -9.67 -2.93 6.79
C ALA A 461 -9.73 -4.29 7.49
N TYR A 462 -9.74 -4.29 8.83
CA TYR A 462 -9.69 -5.51 9.62
C TYR A 462 -11.07 -6.06 9.97
N GLY A 463 -11.13 -7.37 10.14
CA GLY A 463 -12.21 -8.06 10.82
C GLY A 463 -11.82 -8.46 12.24
N GLY A 464 -12.81 -8.57 13.12
CA GLY A 464 -12.59 -9.05 14.48
C GLY A 464 -13.91 -9.22 15.23
N ASP A 465 -13.86 -9.95 16.33
CA ASP A 465 -15.00 -10.02 17.25
C ASP A 465 -14.98 -8.84 18.22
N SER A 466 -16.07 -8.07 18.25
CA SER A 466 -16.19 -6.87 19.09
C SER A 466 -16.09 -7.11 20.61
N THR A 467 -16.20 -8.36 21.07
CA THR A 467 -16.11 -8.70 22.50
C THR A 467 -14.72 -9.21 22.87
N SER A 468 -14.14 -10.08 22.04
CA SER A 468 -12.80 -10.63 22.30
C SER A 468 -11.66 -9.68 21.89
N SER A 469 -11.88 -8.82 20.91
CA SER A 469 -10.93 -7.80 20.45
C SER A 469 -11.67 -6.65 19.74
N PRO A 470 -12.30 -5.72 20.48
CA PRO A 470 -12.84 -4.49 19.91
C PRO A 470 -11.79 -3.66 19.17
N PHE A 471 -10.50 -3.78 19.52
CA PHE A 471 -9.38 -3.26 18.74
C PHE A 471 -9.50 -3.67 17.27
N GLN A 472 -9.30 -4.95 16.93
CA GLN A 472 -9.35 -5.38 15.52
C GLN A 472 -10.72 -5.24 14.87
N ALA A 473 -11.80 -5.39 15.64
CA ALA A 473 -13.15 -5.24 15.09
C ALA A 473 -13.44 -3.81 14.60
N SER A 474 -12.71 -2.81 15.12
CA SER A 474 -12.86 -1.40 14.74
C SER A 474 -11.74 -0.89 13.83
N THR A 475 -10.67 -1.66 13.64
CA THR A 475 -9.48 -1.24 12.92
C THR A 475 -9.73 -1.08 11.42
N PHE A 476 -9.53 0.15 10.95
CA PHE A 476 -9.43 0.51 9.54
C PHE A 476 -8.35 1.56 9.37
N TYR A 477 -7.19 1.16 8.84
CA TYR A 477 -6.06 2.05 8.64
C TYR A 477 -6.09 2.75 7.27
N PHE A 478 -5.61 3.99 7.28
CA PHE A 478 -5.24 4.85 6.16
C PHE A 478 -3.79 5.28 6.41
N ASP A 479 -2.86 4.58 5.79
CA ASP A 479 -1.44 4.64 6.14
C ASP A 479 -0.80 6.01 5.85
N SER A 480 -1.39 6.80 4.94
CA SER A 480 -0.95 8.18 4.71
C SER A 480 -1.00 9.05 5.98
N SER A 481 -1.92 8.75 6.90
CA SER A 481 -2.04 9.47 8.18
C SER A 481 -0.91 9.19 9.16
N TRP A 482 -0.05 8.21 8.84
CA TRP A 482 1.08 7.79 9.66
C TRP A 482 2.43 8.15 9.02
N GLY A 483 2.42 8.86 7.90
CA GLY A 483 3.63 9.34 7.25
C GLY A 483 4.32 8.25 6.44
N MET A 484 3.66 7.76 5.39
CA MET A 484 4.26 6.75 4.51
C MET A 484 5.60 7.19 3.91
N GLY A 485 5.80 8.50 3.69
CA GLY A 485 7.07 9.08 3.23
C GLY A 485 8.23 8.83 4.20
N PRO A 486 8.23 9.40 5.42
CA PRO A 486 9.26 9.17 6.42
C PRO A 486 9.36 7.72 6.89
N SER A 487 8.33 6.89 6.70
CA SER A 487 8.43 5.43 6.88
C SER A 487 9.28 4.73 5.81
N HIS A 488 9.79 5.43 4.79
CA HIS A 488 10.74 4.85 3.85
C HIS A 488 12.14 4.75 4.46
N LEU A 489 12.38 3.65 5.16
CA LEU A 489 13.63 3.37 5.87
C LEU A 489 14.74 2.88 4.92
N SER A 490 15.96 2.80 5.45
CA SER A 490 17.15 2.42 4.68
C SER A 490 17.02 1.00 4.10
N LEU A 491 17.17 0.89 2.78
CA LEU A 491 17.13 -0.38 2.06
C LEU A 491 18.43 -1.17 2.25
N VAL A 492 18.34 -2.47 2.47
CA VAL A 492 19.48 -3.38 2.68
C VAL A 492 20.08 -3.81 1.33
N PRO A 493 21.33 -3.40 0.99
CA PRO A 493 21.95 -3.79 -0.28
C PRO A 493 22.20 -5.29 -0.40
N GLY A 494 21.93 -5.83 -1.59
CA GLY A 494 22.02 -7.26 -1.88
C GLY A 494 20.80 -8.07 -1.44
N SER A 495 19.90 -7.49 -0.63
CA SER A 495 18.63 -8.09 -0.21
C SER A 495 17.45 -7.35 -0.85
N ASP A 496 17.20 -6.10 -0.43
CA ASP A 496 16.04 -5.32 -0.89
C ASP A 496 16.21 -4.82 -2.32
N CYS A 497 17.46 -4.51 -2.70
CA CYS A 497 17.86 -4.23 -4.06
C CYS A 497 19.18 -4.93 -4.41
N PRO A 498 19.47 -5.18 -5.71
CA PRO A 498 20.75 -5.74 -6.12
C PRO A 498 21.95 -4.90 -5.64
N ASP A 499 23.08 -5.56 -5.39
CA ASP A 499 24.34 -4.90 -4.97
C ASP A 499 24.80 -3.78 -5.94
N THR A 500 24.35 -3.81 -7.19
CA THR A 500 24.71 -2.84 -8.24
C THR A 500 23.75 -1.65 -8.32
N ALA A 501 22.73 -1.57 -7.49
CA ALA A 501 21.74 -0.50 -7.52
C ALA A 501 22.36 0.88 -7.24
N THR A 502 21.65 1.94 -7.64
CA THR A 502 21.92 3.31 -7.19
C THR A 502 20.93 3.66 -6.10
N TYR A 503 21.39 4.06 -4.93
CA TYR A 503 20.54 4.40 -3.78
C TYR A 503 20.35 5.92 -3.65
N PHE A 504 19.26 6.31 -3.01
CA PHE A 504 18.82 7.69 -2.90
C PHE A 504 18.27 8.00 -1.52
N ASP A 505 18.65 9.17 -1.02
CA ASP A 505 18.25 9.68 0.28
C ASP A 505 17.07 10.65 0.14
N PHE A 506 16.23 10.71 1.17
CA PHE A 506 15.09 11.64 1.24
C PHE A 506 15.00 12.27 2.63
N SER A 507 14.84 13.59 2.65
CA SER A 507 14.69 14.35 3.87
C SER A 507 13.22 14.66 4.17
N HIS A 508 12.85 14.57 5.44
CA HIS A 508 11.49 14.76 5.92
C HIS A 508 11.47 15.68 7.15
N LEU A 509 10.41 16.48 7.27
CA LEU A 509 10.00 17.09 8.53
C LEU A 509 8.60 16.55 8.80
N TRP A 510 8.47 15.70 9.82
CA TRP A 510 7.26 14.97 10.16
C TRP A 510 7.15 14.80 11.67
N ASP A 511 5.92 14.77 12.17
CA ASP A 511 5.58 14.70 13.59
C ASP A 511 6.32 15.73 14.46
N GLY A 512 6.54 16.92 13.89
CA GLY A 512 7.16 18.07 14.54
C GLY A 512 8.64 18.01 14.90
N HIS A 513 9.30 16.87 14.74
CA HIS A 513 10.75 16.76 14.90
C HIS A 513 11.54 17.68 13.95
N ASP A 514 12.83 17.85 14.25
CA ASP A 514 13.78 18.44 13.32
C ASP A 514 13.86 17.63 12.02
N VAL A 515 14.44 18.24 10.97
CA VAL A 515 14.63 17.64 9.66
C VAL A 515 15.42 16.35 9.78
N GLN A 516 14.77 15.24 9.43
CA GLN A 516 15.37 13.92 9.36
C GLN A 516 15.80 13.61 7.94
N MET A 517 16.91 12.88 7.80
CA MET A 517 17.34 12.31 6.53
C MET A 517 17.26 10.79 6.62
N ASN A 518 16.45 10.19 5.77
CA ASN A 518 16.47 8.76 5.60
C ASN A 518 17.47 8.43 4.48
N GLU A 519 18.55 7.75 4.84
CA GLU A 519 19.57 7.30 3.90
C GLU A 519 19.09 6.06 3.14
N ASN A 520 19.47 5.93 1.87
CA ASN A 520 19.20 4.75 1.03
C ASN A 520 17.72 4.32 0.95
N SER A 521 16.77 5.23 1.11
CA SER A 521 15.31 4.95 1.15
C SER A 521 14.69 4.55 -0.18
N ALA A 522 15.37 4.80 -1.29
CA ALA A 522 14.97 4.27 -2.60
C ALA A 522 16.19 3.78 -3.38
N CYS A 523 15.95 2.90 -4.34
CA CYS A 523 16.98 2.38 -5.22
C CYS A 523 16.50 2.32 -6.68
N VAL A 524 17.45 2.47 -7.61
CA VAL A 524 17.24 2.32 -9.05
C VAL A 524 18.22 1.31 -9.59
N PHE A 525 17.73 0.34 -10.37
CA PHE A 525 18.57 -0.68 -10.98
C PHE A 525 17.97 -1.23 -12.28
N GLU A 526 18.84 -1.74 -13.15
CA GLU A 526 18.43 -2.51 -14.33
C GLU A 526 18.46 -4.01 -14.01
N MET A 527 17.48 -4.77 -14.49
CA MET A 527 17.35 -6.20 -14.26
C MET A 527 17.10 -6.97 -15.57
N ASP A 528 17.82 -8.08 -15.76
CA ASP A 528 17.43 -9.13 -16.74
C ASP A 528 16.35 -9.98 -16.09
N MET A 529 15.13 -9.94 -16.63
CA MET A 529 13.99 -10.66 -16.05
C MET A 529 14.06 -12.18 -16.27
N GLY A 530 15.07 -12.68 -16.99
CA GLY A 530 15.26 -14.10 -17.24
C GLY A 530 14.24 -14.72 -18.20
N LEU A 531 13.42 -13.90 -18.86
CA LEU A 531 12.39 -14.30 -19.81
C LEU A 531 12.49 -13.46 -21.10
N PRO A 532 12.10 -14.01 -22.27
CA PRO A 532 12.10 -13.25 -23.50
C PRO A 532 10.89 -12.32 -23.55
N LEU A 533 11.10 -11.05 -23.88
CA LEU A 533 10.04 -10.07 -24.12
C LEU A 533 9.20 -10.52 -25.31
N ARG A 534 9.88 -10.97 -26.36
CA ARG A 534 9.28 -11.57 -27.57
C ARG A 534 10.20 -12.65 -28.11
N ARG A 535 9.62 -13.74 -28.63
CA ARG A 535 10.38 -14.77 -29.35
C ARG A 535 9.55 -15.51 -30.40
N HIS A 536 10.17 -15.83 -31.53
CA HIS A 536 9.57 -16.65 -32.58
C HIS A 536 10.56 -17.69 -33.13
N HIS A 537 10.06 -18.83 -33.57
CA HIS A 537 10.85 -19.88 -34.21
C HIS A 537 10.03 -20.48 -35.36
N GLN A 538 10.36 -20.06 -36.58
CA GLN A 538 9.79 -20.59 -37.80
C GLN A 538 10.60 -21.80 -38.25
N HIS A 539 10.08 -23.00 -38.03
CA HIS A 539 10.81 -24.26 -38.31
C HIS A 539 10.20 -25.12 -39.42
N HIS A 540 8.88 -25.01 -39.65
CA HIS A 540 8.14 -25.80 -40.63
C HIS A 540 8.22 -25.22 -42.05
N THR A 541 8.02 -23.92 -42.18
CA THR A 541 7.97 -23.21 -43.48
C THR A 541 9.26 -22.43 -43.71
N ARG A 542 9.70 -22.35 -44.97
CA ARG A 542 10.87 -21.55 -45.36
C ARG A 542 10.48 -20.06 -45.48
N PRO A 543 11.35 -19.08 -45.16
CA PRO A 543 12.66 -19.21 -44.49
C PRO A 543 12.57 -19.79 -43.08
N LYS A 544 13.57 -20.59 -42.70
CA LYS A 544 13.72 -21.02 -41.30
C LYS A 544 14.52 -19.98 -40.54
N PHE A 545 13.97 -19.49 -39.43
CA PHE A 545 14.65 -18.56 -38.54
C PHE A 545 14.15 -18.68 -37.12
N ALA A 546 14.96 -18.21 -36.18
CA ALA A 546 14.57 -17.93 -34.80
C ALA A 546 14.94 -16.49 -34.45
N ALA A 547 14.09 -15.82 -33.69
CA ALA A 547 14.35 -14.48 -33.18
C ALA A 547 13.91 -14.40 -31.71
N SER A 548 14.67 -13.69 -30.88
CA SER A 548 14.35 -13.49 -29.47
C SER A 548 14.88 -12.14 -29.00
N ILE A 549 14.06 -11.40 -28.26
CA ILE A 549 14.42 -10.19 -27.54
C ILE A 549 14.34 -10.53 -26.05
N LYS A 550 15.39 -10.24 -25.29
CA LYS A 550 15.37 -10.42 -23.83
C LYS A 550 14.54 -9.33 -23.16
N THR A 551 13.90 -9.66 -22.05
CA THR A 551 13.24 -8.65 -21.21
C THR A 551 14.27 -8.04 -20.26
N TYR A 552 14.59 -6.77 -20.49
CA TYR A 552 15.26 -5.92 -19.52
C TYR A 552 14.25 -4.93 -18.96
N ALA A 553 14.37 -4.63 -17.68
CA ALA A 553 13.55 -3.65 -16.98
C ALA A 553 14.41 -2.70 -16.16
N LEU A 554 14.03 -1.43 -16.12
CA LEU A 554 14.47 -0.49 -15.10
C LEU A 554 13.47 -0.53 -13.94
N VAL A 555 13.97 -0.72 -12.73
CA VAL A 555 13.17 -0.77 -11.51
C VAL A 555 13.55 0.41 -10.62
N ILE A 556 12.55 1.17 -10.20
CA ILE A 556 12.64 2.14 -9.10
C ILE A 556 11.88 1.52 -7.93
N ARG A 557 12.58 1.31 -6.81
CA ARG A 557 12.02 0.65 -5.63
C ARG A 557 12.21 1.50 -4.39
N SER A 558 11.20 1.49 -3.53
CA SER A 558 11.29 1.94 -2.14
C SER A 558 10.50 0.99 -1.24
N ILE A 559 10.73 1.03 0.08
CA ILE A 559 9.95 0.25 1.06
C ILE A 559 9.49 1.20 2.14
N SER A 560 8.19 1.28 2.42
CA SER A 560 7.67 2.00 3.58
C SER A 560 7.29 1.02 4.69
N THR A 561 7.93 1.15 5.84
CA THR A 561 7.65 0.36 7.04
C THR A 561 6.74 1.15 7.98
N VAL A 562 5.42 0.98 7.84
CA VAL A 562 4.41 1.63 8.68
C VAL A 562 4.00 0.64 9.76
N TYR A 563 4.39 0.89 11.00
CA TYR A 563 4.21 -0.04 12.14
C TYR A 563 4.70 -1.45 11.81
N ASN A 564 3.76 -2.36 11.56
CA ASN A 564 4.00 -3.78 11.33
C ASN A 564 4.14 -4.13 9.84
N TYR A 565 3.81 -3.21 8.93
CA TYR A 565 3.75 -3.47 7.49
C TYR A 565 4.99 -3.00 6.76
N ASP A 566 5.57 -3.84 5.90
CA ASP A 566 6.61 -3.46 4.93
C ASP A 566 6.01 -3.43 3.51
N TYR A 567 5.54 -2.24 3.13
CA TYR A 567 5.04 -2.02 1.78
C TYR A 567 6.21 -1.73 0.85
N GLN A 568 6.50 -2.63 -0.07
CA GLN A 568 7.48 -2.39 -1.11
C GLN A 568 6.79 -1.70 -2.28
N TRP A 569 7.35 -0.64 -2.86
CA TRP A 569 6.78 0.12 -3.96
C TRP A 569 7.67 0.00 -5.20
N ASP A 570 7.21 -0.72 -6.24
CA ASP A 570 7.97 -0.89 -7.48
C ASP A 570 7.34 -0.13 -8.65
N HIS A 571 8.12 0.76 -9.26
CA HIS A 571 7.84 1.29 -10.59
C HIS A 571 8.79 0.65 -11.60
N VAL A 572 8.23 -0.14 -12.53
CA VAL A 572 9.01 -0.93 -13.49
C VAL A 572 8.80 -0.43 -14.91
N PHE A 573 9.87 -0.21 -15.65
CA PHE A 573 9.83 0.32 -17.02
C PHE A 573 10.44 -0.67 -17.99
N TYR A 574 9.75 -0.91 -19.11
CA TYR A 574 10.16 -1.87 -20.13
C TYR A 574 10.54 -1.22 -21.45
N THR A 575 11.36 -1.92 -22.23
CA THR A 575 11.86 -1.44 -23.52
C THR A 575 10.80 -1.32 -24.61
N ASP A 576 9.58 -1.85 -24.41
CA ASP A 576 8.47 -1.70 -25.34
C ASP A 576 7.50 -0.54 -25.01
N GLY A 577 7.85 0.29 -24.03
CA GLY A 577 7.01 1.41 -23.58
C GLY A 577 5.99 1.04 -22.51
N THR A 578 6.01 -0.19 -21.98
CA THR A 578 5.16 -0.59 -20.85
C THR A 578 5.71 -0.08 -19.51
N ILE A 579 4.80 0.41 -18.64
CA ILE A 579 5.08 0.75 -17.23
C ILE A 579 4.31 -0.22 -16.34
N GLY A 580 4.96 -0.75 -15.31
CA GLY A 580 4.47 -1.78 -14.40
C GLY A 580 4.87 -3.19 -14.83
N GLU A 581 4.94 -4.13 -13.88
CA GLU A 581 5.31 -5.54 -14.07
C GLU A 581 4.18 -6.52 -13.72
N PRO A 582 4.28 -7.86 -13.99
CA PRO A 582 3.37 -8.85 -13.38
C PRO A 582 3.49 -8.91 -11.85
N VAL A 583 4.51 -8.27 -11.27
CA VAL A 583 4.79 -8.20 -9.84
C VAL A 583 4.91 -6.74 -9.38
N ALA A 584 3.98 -5.86 -9.82
CA ALA A 584 3.65 -4.70 -9.00
C ALA A 584 3.28 -5.28 -7.64
N SER A 585 4.17 -5.16 -6.67
CA SER A 585 3.90 -5.61 -5.33
C SER A 585 3.89 -4.37 -4.49
N TYR A 586 2.82 -4.27 -3.70
CA TYR A 586 2.68 -3.30 -2.65
C TYR A 586 2.79 -3.97 -1.28
N LEU A 587 2.72 -5.30 -1.22
CA LEU A 587 2.70 -6.08 0.00
C LEU A 587 3.66 -7.24 -0.15
N ARG A 588 4.92 -7.01 0.24
CA ARG A 588 5.97 -8.05 0.13
C ARG A 588 6.32 -8.68 1.45
N SER A 589 6.33 -7.93 2.55
CA SER A 589 6.48 -8.53 3.87
C SER A 589 5.80 -7.69 4.94
N ARG A 590 5.53 -8.30 6.08
CA ARG A 590 4.90 -7.62 7.23
C ARG A 590 4.93 -8.52 8.43
N TYR A 591 5.12 -7.96 9.61
CA TYR A 591 4.66 -8.60 10.82
C TYR A 591 3.13 -8.52 10.84
N LEU A 592 2.48 -9.60 11.25
CA LEU A 592 1.04 -9.56 11.41
C LEU A 592 0.68 -8.89 12.73
N GLN A 593 -0.20 -7.90 12.67
CA GLN A 593 -0.89 -7.45 13.87
C GLN A 593 -1.88 -8.54 14.29
N THR A 594 -1.61 -9.18 15.42
CA THR A 594 -2.39 -10.32 15.89
C THR A 594 -3.21 -9.97 17.12
N VAL A 595 -4.20 -10.81 17.39
CA VAL A 595 -5.00 -10.78 18.62
C VAL A 595 -4.86 -12.06 19.36
N ARG A 596 -5.27 -12.03 20.63
CA ARG A 596 -5.41 -13.25 21.41
C ARG A 596 -6.40 -14.19 20.72
N HIS A 597 -5.93 -15.36 20.29
CA HIS A 597 -6.76 -16.30 19.54
C HIS A 597 -7.72 -17.06 20.46
N GLU A 598 -8.99 -16.68 20.44
CA GLU A 598 -10.07 -17.43 21.10
C GLU A 598 -11.32 -17.65 20.21
N VAL A 599 -11.32 -17.12 18.97
CA VAL A 599 -12.47 -17.16 18.06
C VAL A 599 -12.09 -17.62 16.64
N ASP A 600 -12.45 -18.85 16.29
CA ASP A 600 -12.14 -19.51 15.00
C ASP A 600 -12.75 -18.81 13.75
N SER A 601 -13.68 -17.86 13.92
CA SER A 601 -14.44 -17.27 12.80
C SER A 601 -13.74 -16.11 12.08
N TYR A 602 -12.74 -15.48 12.71
CA TYR A 602 -12.06 -14.28 12.18
C TYR A 602 -10.56 -14.47 11.96
N SER A 603 -9.98 -15.54 12.48
CA SER A 603 -8.53 -15.75 12.44
C SER A 603 -8.18 -17.24 12.39
N TYR A 604 -7.04 -17.56 11.79
CA TYR A 604 -6.34 -18.79 12.08
C TYR A 604 -5.27 -18.55 13.14
N LYS A 605 -5.02 -19.58 13.95
CA LYS A 605 -3.96 -19.60 14.95
C LYS A 605 -2.59 -19.61 14.28
N LEU A 606 -1.73 -18.64 14.64
CA LEU A 606 -0.36 -18.49 14.13
C LEU A 606 0.69 -18.97 15.14
N SER A 607 0.42 -18.73 16.42
CA SER A 607 1.25 -19.16 17.55
C SER A 607 0.36 -19.78 18.63
N PRO A 608 0.92 -20.35 19.72
CA PRO A 608 0.12 -20.87 20.84
C PRO A 608 -0.96 -19.91 21.37
N ASP A 609 -0.79 -18.60 21.23
CA ASP A 609 -1.75 -17.59 21.70
C ASP A 609 -2.14 -16.49 20.72
N ALA A 610 -1.49 -16.38 19.56
CA ALA A 610 -1.79 -15.35 18.59
C ALA A 610 -2.60 -15.89 17.41
N GLY A 611 -3.59 -15.11 16.98
CA GLY A 611 -4.38 -15.32 15.79
C GLY A 611 -4.21 -14.18 14.81
N GLY A 612 -3.98 -14.48 13.54
CA GLY A 612 -3.95 -13.47 12.49
C GLY A 612 -5.35 -13.22 11.96
N THR A 613 -5.86 -12.01 12.16
CA THR A 613 -7.21 -11.62 11.74
C THR A 613 -7.29 -11.39 10.24
N LEU A 614 -8.40 -11.83 9.64
CA LEU A 614 -8.78 -11.48 8.26
C LEU A 614 -8.78 -9.96 8.09
N HIS A 615 -8.18 -9.49 6.99
CA HIS A 615 -8.22 -8.09 6.63
C HIS A 615 -8.03 -7.87 5.13
N ASP A 616 -8.53 -6.75 4.63
CA ASP A 616 -8.45 -6.34 3.24
C ASP A 616 -7.36 -5.31 3.10
N HIS A 617 -6.54 -5.42 2.06
CA HIS A 617 -5.64 -4.35 1.63
C HIS A 617 -6.16 -3.71 0.36
N VAL A 618 -6.29 -2.39 0.32
CA VAL A 618 -6.58 -1.64 -0.90
C VAL A 618 -5.68 -0.42 -0.99
N VAL A 619 -5.00 -0.29 -2.11
CA VAL A 619 -4.08 0.81 -2.36
C VAL A 619 -4.57 1.59 -3.57
N HIS A 620 -4.34 2.90 -3.55
CA HIS A 620 -4.89 3.84 -4.52
C HIS A 620 -3.81 4.75 -5.11
N TRP A 621 -3.85 4.95 -6.44
CA TRP A 621 -2.90 5.78 -7.17
C TRP A 621 -3.58 6.83 -8.03
N LYS A 622 -2.89 7.96 -8.16
CA LYS A 622 -3.14 8.97 -9.18
C LYS A 622 -2.23 8.70 -10.38
N VAL A 623 -2.81 8.69 -11.57
CA VAL A 623 -2.13 8.45 -12.84
C VAL A 623 -2.59 9.51 -13.85
N ASP A 624 -1.91 10.64 -13.84
CA ASP A 624 -2.18 11.78 -14.72
C ASP A 624 -1.53 11.53 -16.09
N LEU A 625 -2.35 11.15 -17.08
CA LEU A 625 -1.92 10.69 -18.40
C LEU A 625 -2.04 11.80 -19.44
N ASP A 626 -0.90 12.19 -20.03
CA ASP A 626 -0.81 13.17 -21.12
C ASP A 626 -0.48 12.46 -22.45
N VAL A 627 -1.35 11.55 -22.89
CA VAL A 627 -1.09 10.67 -24.03
C VAL A 627 -1.02 11.48 -25.32
N ALA A 628 0.20 11.65 -25.84
CA ALA A 628 0.44 12.49 -27.02
C ALA A 628 -0.13 13.92 -26.87
N GLY A 629 -0.02 14.48 -25.66
CA GLY A 629 -0.57 15.78 -25.28
C GLY A 629 -1.78 15.66 -24.35
N GLN A 630 -2.27 16.80 -23.85
CA GLN A 630 -3.31 16.89 -22.83
C GLN A 630 -4.75 16.71 -23.36
N SER A 631 -4.98 16.62 -24.68
CA SER A 631 -6.34 16.43 -25.23
C SER A 631 -6.66 14.95 -25.34
N ASN A 632 -7.18 14.36 -24.27
CA ASN A 632 -7.39 12.91 -24.15
C ASN A 632 -8.86 12.54 -23.90
N SER A 633 -9.21 11.31 -24.25
CA SER A 633 -10.54 10.72 -24.11
C SER A 633 -10.43 9.31 -23.56
N VAL A 634 -11.48 8.80 -22.91
CA VAL A 634 -11.49 7.42 -22.40
C VAL A 634 -12.17 6.47 -23.38
N MET A 635 -11.41 5.54 -23.94
CA MET A 635 -11.94 4.46 -24.78
C MET A 635 -12.26 3.23 -23.94
N ARG A 636 -13.53 2.82 -23.96
CA ARG A 636 -14.01 1.56 -23.39
C ARG A 636 -14.08 0.50 -24.47
N SER A 637 -13.60 -0.69 -24.15
CA SER A 637 -13.57 -1.85 -25.05
C SER A 637 -14.11 -3.07 -24.32
N THR A 638 -15.35 -3.47 -24.62
CA THR A 638 -16.03 -4.61 -23.99
C THR A 638 -16.12 -5.78 -24.95
N ILE A 639 -15.76 -6.98 -24.48
CA ILE A 639 -15.91 -8.22 -25.25
C ILE A 639 -17.25 -8.86 -24.92
N VAL A 640 -18.10 -9.06 -25.93
CA VAL A 640 -19.42 -9.69 -25.77
C VAL A 640 -19.54 -10.95 -26.61
N PRO A 641 -20.23 -12.00 -26.13
CA PRO A 641 -20.60 -13.13 -26.98
C PRO A 641 -21.63 -12.69 -28.02
N GLU A 642 -21.55 -13.26 -29.21
CA GLU A 642 -22.49 -12.97 -30.30
C GLU A 642 -22.80 -14.25 -31.07
N LEU A 643 -24.07 -14.41 -31.47
CA LEU A 643 -24.48 -15.47 -32.39
C LEU A 643 -24.29 -14.98 -33.83
N VAL A 644 -23.49 -15.70 -34.61
CA VAL A 644 -23.10 -15.31 -35.97
C VAL A 644 -23.60 -16.35 -36.97
N ASP A 645 -24.17 -15.88 -38.07
CA ASP A 645 -24.60 -16.75 -39.17
C ASP A 645 -23.39 -17.42 -39.85
N THR A 646 -23.55 -18.69 -40.22
CA THR A 646 -22.51 -19.48 -40.90
C THR A 646 -22.92 -19.80 -42.34
N PRO A 647 -22.89 -18.82 -43.27
CA PRO A 647 -23.34 -19.03 -44.65
C PRO A 647 -22.48 -20.05 -45.43
N TRP A 648 -21.24 -20.29 -44.99
CA TRP A 648 -20.36 -21.31 -45.55
C TRP A 648 -20.65 -22.73 -45.03
N HIS A 649 -21.53 -22.89 -44.04
CA HIS A 649 -21.81 -24.20 -43.44
C HIS A 649 -23.25 -24.65 -43.73
N PRO A 650 -23.45 -25.74 -44.49
CA PRO A 650 -24.81 -26.16 -44.87
C PRO A 650 -25.63 -26.68 -43.68
N SER A 651 -24.98 -27.38 -42.74
CA SER A 651 -25.64 -28.12 -41.65
C SER A 651 -25.71 -27.38 -40.31
N VAL A 652 -25.05 -26.22 -40.20
CA VAL A 652 -25.02 -25.40 -38.98
C VAL A 652 -25.38 -24.01 -39.46
N LYS A 653 -26.45 -23.43 -38.91
CA LYS A 653 -26.96 -22.12 -39.37
C LYS A 653 -26.29 -20.97 -38.65
N THR A 654 -25.90 -21.19 -37.41
CA THR A 654 -25.25 -20.19 -36.56
C THR A 654 -24.14 -20.81 -35.72
N THR A 655 -23.15 -20.00 -35.36
CA THR A 655 -22.09 -20.35 -34.41
C THR A 655 -21.89 -19.24 -33.38
N TRP A 656 -21.31 -19.57 -32.25
CA TRP A 656 -20.93 -18.58 -31.25
C TRP A 656 -19.60 -17.93 -31.63
N GLY A 657 -19.60 -16.61 -31.69
CA GLY A 657 -18.43 -15.75 -31.81
C GLY A 657 -18.27 -14.81 -30.62
N LYS A 658 -17.28 -13.93 -30.71
CA LYS A 658 -17.08 -12.82 -29.78
C LYS A 658 -16.94 -11.54 -30.60
N ARG A 659 -17.56 -10.46 -30.14
CA ARG A 659 -17.45 -9.14 -30.74
C ARG A 659 -16.85 -8.15 -29.75
N LEU A 660 -16.03 -7.24 -30.27
CA LEU A 660 -15.48 -6.14 -29.51
C LEU A 660 -16.36 -4.90 -29.70
N VAL A 661 -17.01 -4.47 -28.62
CA VAL A 661 -17.82 -3.24 -28.57
C VAL A 661 -16.94 -2.13 -28.04
N ARG A 662 -16.80 -1.05 -28.81
CA ARG A 662 -16.00 0.12 -28.43
C ARG A 662 -16.89 1.33 -28.26
N SER A 663 -16.61 2.14 -27.24
CA SER A 663 -17.23 3.44 -27.03
C SER A 663 -16.23 4.43 -26.43
N ILE A 664 -16.45 5.72 -26.69
CA ILE A 664 -15.79 6.81 -25.97
C ILE A 664 -16.69 7.19 -24.79
N ALA A 665 -16.14 7.32 -23.59
CA ALA A 665 -16.87 7.87 -22.46
C ALA A 665 -17.02 9.38 -22.66
N GLU A 666 -18.21 9.91 -22.45
CA GLU A 666 -18.48 11.35 -22.59
C GLU A 666 -18.34 12.08 -21.26
N THR A 667 -18.67 11.40 -20.15
CA THR A 667 -18.62 11.95 -18.78
C THR A 667 -17.85 11.04 -17.83
N GLU A 668 -17.44 11.61 -16.69
CA GLU A 668 -16.72 10.89 -15.62
C GLU A 668 -17.49 9.65 -15.12
N HIS A 669 -18.81 9.74 -14.97
CA HIS A 669 -19.64 8.59 -14.61
C HIS A 669 -19.50 7.42 -15.60
N ASN A 670 -19.32 7.71 -16.90
CA ASN A 670 -19.10 6.69 -17.92
C ASN A 670 -17.64 6.20 -17.97
N ALA A 671 -16.73 6.89 -17.29
CA ALA A 671 -15.30 6.62 -17.24
C ALA A 671 -14.87 5.86 -15.97
N THR A 672 -15.81 5.18 -15.31
CA THR A 672 -15.56 4.31 -14.16
C THR A 672 -15.53 2.83 -14.54
N LEU A 673 -14.71 2.03 -13.85
CA LEU A 673 -14.65 0.57 -13.93
C LEU A 673 -14.82 -0.04 -12.54
N LEU A 674 -15.88 -0.84 -12.42
CA LEU A 674 -15.86 -1.99 -11.53
C LEU A 674 -15.74 -3.24 -12.43
N ILE A 675 -14.74 -4.07 -12.17
CA ILE A 675 -14.47 -5.24 -13.01
C ILE A 675 -15.65 -6.20 -12.91
N ASN A 676 -16.11 -6.69 -14.05
CA ASN A 676 -17.13 -7.73 -14.12
C ASN A 676 -16.58 -8.90 -14.96
N PRO A 677 -16.33 -10.07 -14.35
CA PRO A 677 -15.82 -11.24 -15.08
C PRO A 677 -16.74 -11.72 -16.20
N SER A 678 -18.05 -11.42 -16.13
CA SER A 678 -19.03 -11.81 -17.15
C SER A 678 -19.05 -10.88 -18.37
N THR A 679 -18.55 -9.65 -18.23
CA THR A 679 -18.49 -8.65 -19.31
C THR A 679 -17.13 -7.95 -19.32
N PRO A 680 -16.05 -8.65 -19.72
CA PRO A 680 -14.69 -8.12 -19.66
C PRO A 680 -14.60 -6.81 -20.42
N THR A 681 -14.28 -5.74 -19.69
CA THR A 681 -14.17 -4.39 -20.22
C THR A 681 -12.78 -3.86 -19.93
N HIS A 682 -12.17 -3.25 -20.94
CA HIS A 682 -10.87 -2.60 -20.86
C HIS A 682 -11.04 -1.10 -21.05
N MET A 683 -10.25 -0.31 -20.33
CA MET A 683 -10.17 1.14 -20.50
C MET A 683 -8.78 1.57 -20.96
N ALA A 684 -8.76 2.48 -21.91
CA ALA A 684 -7.56 3.15 -22.38
C ALA A 684 -7.80 4.66 -22.45
N VAL A 685 -6.83 5.43 -22.00
CA VAL A 685 -6.76 6.87 -22.26
C VAL A 685 -6.14 7.03 -23.64
N VAL A 686 -6.86 7.69 -24.54
CA VAL A 686 -6.50 7.84 -25.96
C VAL A 686 -6.53 9.30 -26.36
N ASN A 687 -5.71 9.65 -27.34
CA ASN A 687 -5.84 10.92 -28.04
C ASN A 687 -6.54 10.67 -29.38
N GLU A 688 -7.76 11.19 -29.53
CA GLU A 688 -8.60 10.98 -30.73
C GLU A 688 -8.01 11.64 -31.98
N ASP A 689 -7.22 12.71 -31.82
CA ASP A 689 -6.68 13.51 -32.93
C ASP A 689 -5.27 13.03 -33.33
N ALA A 690 -4.54 12.39 -32.41
CA ALA A 690 -3.24 11.78 -32.67
C ALA A 690 -3.41 10.30 -33.05
N LEU A 691 -3.45 10.02 -34.36
CA LEU A 691 -3.57 8.67 -34.89
C LEU A 691 -2.20 8.05 -35.19
N ASN A 692 -2.08 6.74 -35.04
CA ASN A 692 -0.96 6.00 -35.62
C ASN A 692 -1.16 5.85 -37.15
N ALA A 693 -0.16 5.34 -37.88
CA ALA A 693 -0.22 5.20 -39.33
C ALA A 693 -1.24 4.15 -39.82
N ARG A 694 -1.92 3.44 -38.90
CA ARG A 694 -3.04 2.55 -39.20
C ARG A 694 -4.41 3.20 -38.95
N GLY A 695 -4.43 4.51 -38.62
CA GLY A 695 -5.64 5.28 -38.37
C GLY A 695 -6.29 5.02 -37.01
N ASN A 696 -5.58 4.41 -36.05
CA ASN A 696 -6.11 4.17 -34.71
C ASN A 696 -5.66 5.29 -33.75
N PRO A 697 -6.52 5.76 -32.84
CA PRO A 697 -6.13 6.66 -31.76
C PRO A 697 -4.96 6.09 -30.95
N ARG A 698 -3.94 6.92 -30.74
CA ARG A 698 -2.80 6.58 -29.89
C ARG A 698 -3.24 6.60 -28.43
N GLY A 699 -2.95 5.53 -27.69
CA GLY A 699 -3.47 5.37 -26.33
C GLY A 699 -2.51 4.68 -25.38
N TYR A 700 -2.78 4.82 -24.08
CA TYR A 700 -2.28 3.91 -23.04
C TYR A 700 -3.44 3.22 -22.37
N ARG A 701 -3.38 1.88 -22.31
CA ARG A 701 -4.37 1.03 -21.65
C ARG A 701 -3.97 0.79 -20.21
N ILE A 702 -4.95 0.83 -19.32
CA ILE A 702 -4.80 0.55 -17.89
C ILE A 702 -5.25 -0.90 -17.64
N ASP A 703 -4.32 -1.76 -17.28
CA ASP A 703 -4.59 -3.15 -16.90
C ASP A 703 -4.42 -3.34 -15.40
N HIS A 704 -5.52 -3.63 -14.72
CA HIS A 704 -5.56 -3.87 -13.28
C HIS A 704 -4.96 -5.23 -12.91
N LYS A 705 -4.37 -5.28 -11.72
CA LYS A 705 -3.85 -6.47 -11.02
C LYS A 705 -4.40 -6.45 -9.60
N THR A 706 -5.65 -6.87 -9.45
CA THR A 706 -6.36 -6.85 -8.17
C THR A 706 -7.03 -8.20 -7.93
N TYR A 707 -7.15 -8.58 -6.66
CA TYR A 707 -7.88 -9.76 -6.21
C TYR A 707 -9.15 -9.39 -5.44
N THR A 708 -9.29 -8.14 -5.04
CA THR A 708 -10.44 -7.65 -4.27
C THR A 708 -11.56 -7.14 -5.16
N TYR A 709 -12.76 -7.20 -4.60
CA TYR A 709 -13.95 -6.44 -5.01
C TYR A 709 -14.49 -5.72 -3.76
N PRO A 710 -15.22 -4.61 -3.89
CA PRO A 710 -15.82 -3.94 -2.73
C PRO A 710 -16.71 -4.92 -1.96
N LEU A 711 -16.33 -5.23 -0.71
CA LEU A 711 -17.14 -6.05 0.23
C LEU A 711 -17.89 -5.20 1.24
N ILE A 712 -17.34 -4.03 1.58
CA ILE A 712 -17.95 -3.10 2.52
C ILE A 712 -19.16 -2.45 1.84
N PRO A 713 -20.34 -2.46 2.47
CA PRO A 713 -21.53 -1.83 1.92
C PRO A 713 -21.32 -0.33 1.66
N ASP A 714 -21.87 0.17 0.55
CA ASP A 714 -21.74 1.59 0.17
C ASP A 714 -22.29 2.57 1.22
N ASP A 715 -23.22 2.14 2.08
CA ASP A 715 -23.84 2.94 3.15
C ASP A 715 -23.13 2.79 4.51
N ALA A 716 -22.05 2.00 4.58
CA ALA A 716 -21.22 1.93 5.77
C ALA A 716 -20.54 3.28 6.02
N TRP A 717 -20.48 3.70 7.30
CA TRP A 717 -19.96 5.01 7.67
C TRP A 717 -18.52 5.27 7.22
N ILE A 718 -17.70 4.22 7.13
CA ILE A 718 -16.31 4.30 6.69
C ILE A 718 -16.17 4.61 5.19
N MET A 719 -17.20 4.28 4.39
CA MET A 719 -17.21 4.54 2.95
C MET A 719 -17.35 6.03 2.62
N GLU A 720 -17.64 6.90 3.58
CA GLU A 720 -17.53 8.36 3.36
C GLU A 720 -16.08 8.76 3.10
N THR A 721 -15.12 8.19 3.85
CA THR A 721 -13.66 8.38 3.66
C THR A 721 -13.09 7.42 2.62
N ALA A 722 -13.48 6.14 2.66
CA ALA A 722 -12.92 5.05 1.84
C ALA A 722 -13.56 4.90 0.45
N ASN A 723 -14.27 5.91 -0.04
CA ASN A 723 -15.09 5.81 -1.26
C ASN A 723 -14.29 5.48 -2.53
N PHE A 724 -12.97 5.71 -2.56
CA PHE A 724 -12.11 5.27 -3.66
C PHE A 724 -12.10 3.74 -3.86
N MET A 725 -12.41 2.98 -2.80
CA MET A 725 -12.51 1.52 -2.86
C MET A 725 -13.68 1.04 -3.72
N LYS A 726 -14.68 1.89 -4.02
CA LYS A 726 -15.83 1.56 -4.89
C LYS A 726 -15.43 1.31 -6.36
N TYR A 727 -14.26 1.78 -6.76
CA TYR A 727 -13.81 1.78 -8.16
C TYR A 727 -12.46 1.08 -8.29
N HIS A 728 -12.30 0.24 -9.31
CA HIS A 728 -10.96 -0.24 -9.70
C HIS A 728 -10.24 0.80 -10.56
N VAL A 729 -11.00 1.50 -11.40
CA VAL A 729 -10.53 2.65 -12.18
C VAL A 729 -11.64 3.70 -12.20
N ALA A 730 -11.30 4.95 -11.96
CA ALA A 730 -12.14 6.10 -12.27
C ALA A 730 -11.29 7.11 -13.02
N VAL A 731 -11.85 7.83 -13.98
CA VAL A 731 -11.13 8.86 -14.73
C VAL A 731 -11.89 10.17 -14.63
N THR A 732 -11.20 11.22 -14.20
CA THR A 732 -11.74 12.57 -13.99
C THR A 732 -11.04 13.59 -14.88
N GLU A 733 -11.65 14.75 -15.09
CA GLU A 733 -10.92 15.90 -15.65
C GLU A 733 -9.86 16.38 -14.66
N TYR A 734 -8.67 16.75 -15.14
CA TYR A 734 -7.64 17.35 -14.29
C TYR A 734 -8.11 18.70 -13.74
N LYS A 735 -7.98 18.88 -12.42
CA LYS A 735 -8.25 20.14 -11.72
C LYS A 735 -7.17 20.38 -10.67
N ASP A 736 -6.65 21.62 -10.57
CA ASP A 736 -5.62 21.98 -9.59
C ASP A 736 -6.12 21.88 -8.13
N ASP A 737 -7.43 21.97 -7.91
CA ASP A 737 -8.08 21.85 -6.60
C ASP A 737 -8.52 20.42 -6.23
N GLU A 738 -8.17 19.43 -7.06
CA GLU A 738 -8.32 17.99 -6.81
C GLU A 738 -6.93 17.29 -6.81
N PRO A 739 -5.94 17.79 -6.04
CA PRO A 739 -4.55 17.34 -6.17
C PRO A 739 -4.33 15.91 -5.67
N THR A 740 -5.16 15.46 -4.72
CA THR A 740 -5.04 14.18 -4.00
C THR A 740 -6.41 13.56 -3.74
N SER A 741 -6.50 12.23 -3.65
CA SER A 741 -7.76 11.51 -3.39
C SER A 741 -7.97 11.13 -1.91
N ALA A 742 -6.97 11.36 -1.06
CA ALA A 742 -6.99 11.17 0.39
C ALA A 742 -6.03 12.16 1.06
N THR A 743 -6.14 12.29 2.39
CA THR A 743 -5.29 13.15 3.23
C THR A 743 -5.00 12.50 4.58
N ILE A 744 -3.97 13.02 5.24
CA ILE A 744 -3.58 12.63 6.60
C ILE A 744 -4.66 12.87 7.67
N PHE A 745 -5.76 13.55 7.33
CA PHE A 745 -6.84 13.89 8.26
C PHE A 745 -8.03 12.94 8.15
N ASP A 746 -8.11 12.15 7.07
CA ASP A 746 -9.29 11.35 6.74
C ASP A 746 -9.40 10.11 7.65
N GLN A 747 -8.30 9.68 8.27
CA GLN A 747 -8.25 8.58 9.22
C GLN A 747 -9.02 8.87 10.52
N ALA A 748 -8.87 10.06 11.09
CA ALA A 748 -9.35 10.34 12.44
C ALA A 748 -10.86 10.68 12.48
N THR A 749 -11.40 11.27 11.41
CA THR A 749 -12.81 11.66 11.32
C THR A 749 -13.48 11.14 10.04
N PRO A 750 -13.62 9.82 9.88
CA PRO A 750 -13.99 9.18 8.61
C PRO A 750 -15.41 9.48 8.11
N LYS A 751 -16.34 9.93 8.96
CA LYS A 751 -17.66 10.42 8.50
C LYS A 751 -17.66 11.85 7.98
N GLU A 752 -16.62 12.62 8.32
CA GLU A 752 -16.50 14.04 7.97
C GLU A 752 -15.13 14.31 7.33
N PRO A 753 -14.78 13.55 6.27
CA PRO A 753 -13.46 13.61 5.65
C PRO A 753 -13.15 15.00 5.13
N VAL A 754 -11.86 15.30 5.05
CA VAL A 754 -11.34 16.50 4.39
C VAL A 754 -11.40 16.34 2.87
N VAL A 755 -11.08 15.14 2.37
CA VAL A 755 -11.21 14.76 0.95
C VAL A 755 -12.18 13.60 0.81
N ARG A 756 -13.18 13.77 -0.05
CA ARG A 756 -14.09 12.72 -0.48
C ARG A 756 -13.90 12.50 -1.99
N PHE A 757 -13.14 11.48 -2.36
CA PHE A 757 -12.80 11.21 -3.77
C PHE A 757 -14.00 11.08 -4.73
N GLU A 758 -15.13 10.54 -4.26
CA GLU A 758 -16.37 10.43 -5.05
C GLU A 758 -16.92 11.80 -5.50
N ASP A 759 -16.57 12.89 -4.82
CA ASP A 759 -16.93 14.25 -5.23
C ASP A 759 -16.20 14.70 -6.50
N TYR A 760 -15.13 14.01 -6.91
CA TYR A 760 -14.41 14.28 -8.16
C TYR A 760 -15.11 13.66 -9.38
N ILE A 761 -16.09 12.77 -9.15
CA ILE A 761 -16.91 12.16 -10.19
C ILE A 761 -18.24 12.92 -10.24
N ASP A 762 -18.18 14.18 -10.65
CA ASP A 762 -19.30 15.14 -10.58
C ASP A 762 -20.06 15.28 -11.91
N GLY A 763 -19.64 14.54 -12.93
CA GLY A 763 -20.33 14.43 -14.21
C GLY A 763 -19.75 15.32 -15.30
N ASP A 764 -18.59 15.92 -15.05
CA ASP A 764 -17.83 16.67 -16.04
C ASP A 764 -17.49 15.82 -17.28
N SER A 765 -17.15 16.51 -18.37
CA SER A 765 -16.82 15.82 -19.62
C SER A 765 -15.40 15.28 -19.57
N VAL A 766 -15.22 14.03 -19.99
CA VAL A 766 -13.90 13.38 -20.09
C VAL A 766 -13.43 13.20 -21.53
N ARG A 767 -14.04 13.91 -22.48
CA ARG A 767 -13.73 13.78 -23.90
C ARG A 767 -12.88 14.96 -24.36
N ARG A 768 -11.69 14.67 -24.88
CA ARG A 768 -10.68 15.65 -25.32
C ARG A 768 -10.32 16.66 -24.23
N LYS A 769 -10.13 16.16 -23.01
CA LYS A 769 -9.71 16.92 -21.82
C LYS A 769 -8.37 16.41 -21.31
N ASP A 770 -7.79 17.18 -20.41
CA ASP A 770 -6.69 16.73 -19.55
C ASP A 770 -7.28 15.76 -18.52
N LEU A 771 -6.78 14.52 -18.45
CA LEU A 771 -7.43 13.43 -17.73
C LEU A 771 -6.51 12.80 -16.69
N VAL A 772 -7.08 12.56 -15.51
CA VAL A 772 -6.42 11.83 -14.42
C VAL A 772 -7.14 10.51 -14.22
N ALA A 773 -6.40 9.40 -14.32
CA ALA A 773 -6.89 8.09 -13.94
C ALA A 773 -6.54 7.79 -12.48
N TRP A 774 -7.53 7.37 -11.72
CA TRP A 774 -7.45 6.96 -10.33
C TRP A 774 -7.63 5.46 -10.25
N VAL A 775 -6.63 4.75 -9.77
CA VAL A 775 -6.58 3.28 -9.84
C VAL A 775 -6.55 2.71 -8.44
N SER A 776 -7.45 1.77 -8.14
CA SER A 776 -7.45 1.01 -6.88
C SER A 776 -7.14 -0.46 -7.16
N ALA A 777 -6.26 -1.05 -6.35
CA ALA A 777 -5.97 -2.47 -6.39
C ALA A 777 -5.74 -3.02 -4.99
N GLY A 778 -6.14 -4.27 -4.76
CA GLY A 778 -6.10 -4.85 -3.42
C GLY A 778 -6.12 -6.37 -3.37
N THR A 779 -5.95 -6.90 -2.17
CA THR A 779 -6.01 -8.33 -1.86
C THR A 779 -6.71 -8.58 -0.53
N TRP A 780 -7.45 -9.69 -0.45
CA TRP A 780 -7.94 -10.21 0.83
C TRP A 780 -6.84 -11.04 1.46
N HIS A 781 -6.45 -10.70 2.70
CA HIS A 781 -5.49 -11.50 3.46
C HIS A 781 -6.22 -12.23 4.57
N VAL A 782 -6.26 -13.56 4.44
CA VAL A 782 -6.57 -14.46 5.54
C VAL A 782 -5.24 -15.00 6.05
N PRO A 783 -4.71 -14.49 7.18
CA PRO A 783 -3.45 -14.93 7.70
C PRO A 783 -3.42 -16.43 8.02
N VAL A 784 -2.30 -17.08 7.73
CA VAL A 784 -2.04 -18.50 7.98
C VAL A 784 -0.69 -18.70 8.66
N ALA A 785 -0.41 -19.91 9.15
CA ALA A 785 0.82 -20.19 9.89
C ALA A 785 2.10 -19.82 9.13
N GLU A 786 2.10 -19.93 7.80
CA GLU A 786 3.21 -19.55 6.92
C GLU A 786 3.47 -18.03 6.86
N ASP A 787 2.58 -17.20 7.40
CA ASP A 787 2.80 -15.76 7.59
C ASP A 787 3.61 -15.42 8.85
N ALA A 788 3.97 -16.42 9.69
CA ALA A 788 4.88 -16.23 10.81
C ALA A 788 6.31 -16.63 10.41
N PRO A 789 7.35 -15.80 10.68
CA PRO A 789 7.28 -14.51 11.39
C PRO A 789 6.71 -13.36 10.54
N ASN A 790 6.78 -13.47 9.20
CA ASN A 790 6.29 -12.43 8.29
C ASN A 790 5.58 -13.00 7.06
N THR A 791 4.62 -12.23 6.54
CA THR A 791 3.93 -12.57 5.29
C THR A 791 4.93 -12.68 4.13
N PRO A 792 4.85 -13.73 3.30
CA PRO A 792 5.73 -13.89 2.16
C PRO A 792 5.28 -13.07 0.96
N SER A 793 6.25 -12.50 0.24
CA SER A 793 5.96 -11.60 -0.88
C SER A 793 5.36 -12.25 -2.12
N THR A 794 5.48 -13.57 -2.25
CA THR A 794 5.21 -14.29 -3.50
C THR A 794 3.74 -14.34 -3.89
N ALA A 795 2.81 -14.00 -2.99
CA ALA A 795 1.37 -14.19 -3.20
C ALA A 795 0.51 -12.91 -3.08
N HIS A 796 1.08 -11.77 -2.67
CA HIS A 796 0.31 -10.57 -2.30
C HIS A 796 0.57 -9.34 -3.20
N ALA A 797 1.17 -9.56 -4.37
CA ALA A 797 1.46 -8.51 -5.33
C ALA A 797 0.19 -8.02 -6.06
N VAL A 798 -0.11 -6.73 -6.00
CA VAL A 798 -1.28 -6.07 -6.62
C VAL A 798 -0.86 -4.78 -7.32
N GLY A 799 -1.69 -4.20 -8.18
CA GLY A 799 -1.42 -2.94 -8.86
C GLY A 799 -2.03 -2.78 -10.23
N PHE A 800 -1.28 -2.17 -11.15
CA PHE A 800 -1.71 -1.99 -12.52
C PHE A 800 -0.51 -1.90 -13.49
N VAL A 801 -0.82 -2.06 -14.77
CA VAL A 801 0.14 -1.94 -15.88
C VAL A 801 -0.41 -0.91 -16.86
N LEU A 802 0.42 0.06 -17.24
CA LEU A 802 0.15 0.99 -18.34
C LEU A 802 0.81 0.45 -19.59
N ARG A 803 0.00 0.05 -20.58
CA ARG A 803 0.49 -0.53 -21.83
C ARG A 803 0.21 0.39 -23.02
N PRO A 804 1.18 0.60 -23.92
CA PRO A 804 0.92 1.23 -25.20
C PRO A 804 -0.24 0.52 -25.93
N PHE A 805 -1.24 1.29 -26.35
CA PHE A 805 -2.45 0.82 -27.02
C PHE A 805 -2.61 1.58 -28.33
N ASN A 806 -2.18 0.96 -29.44
CA ASN A 806 -2.04 1.63 -30.74
C ASN A 806 -1.21 2.93 -30.68
N TYR A 807 -0.41 3.13 -29.62
CA TYR A 807 0.38 4.33 -29.43
C TYR A 807 1.51 4.46 -30.44
N PHE A 808 2.15 3.33 -30.76
CA PHE A 808 3.19 3.26 -31.78
C PHE A 808 2.63 2.69 -33.08
N ASP A 809 3.44 2.80 -34.12
CA ASP A 809 3.20 2.19 -35.42
C ASP A 809 3.48 0.69 -35.42
N GLU A 810 4.46 0.28 -34.64
CA GLU A 810 4.81 -1.11 -34.42
C GLU A 810 5.37 -1.28 -33.01
N ASP A 811 5.84 -2.47 -32.69
CA ASP A 811 6.46 -2.73 -31.40
C ASP A 811 7.71 -1.87 -31.19
N ALA A 812 7.70 -0.99 -30.19
CA ALA A 812 8.82 -0.12 -29.85
C ALA A 812 10.10 -0.89 -29.47
N ALA A 813 9.99 -2.12 -28.98
CA ALA A 813 11.17 -2.91 -28.66
C ALA A 813 11.96 -3.37 -29.89
N LEU A 814 11.39 -3.29 -31.11
CA LEU A 814 12.13 -3.63 -32.33
C LEU A 814 13.26 -2.63 -32.65
N HIS A 815 13.30 -1.49 -31.97
CA HIS A 815 14.42 -0.54 -32.05
C HIS A 815 15.65 -0.99 -31.25
N THR A 816 15.53 -2.05 -30.43
CA THR A 816 16.67 -2.57 -29.67
C THR A 816 17.71 -3.24 -30.56
N ARG A 817 18.98 -3.10 -30.19
CA ARG A 817 20.08 -3.89 -30.74
C ARG A 817 20.33 -5.19 -29.95
N ASP A 818 19.74 -5.31 -28.76
CA ASP A 818 19.78 -6.51 -27.90
C ASP A 818 18.83 -7.63 -28.38
N ILE A 819 18.69 -7.78 -29.69
CA ILE A 819 17.90 -8.84 -30.33
C ILE A 819 18.84 -9.93 -30.85
N THR A 820 18.49 -11.19 -30.62
CA THR A 820 19.18 -12.32 -31.23
C THR A 820 18.33 -12.85 -32.38
N ILE A 821 18.90 -12.86 -33.59
CA ILE A 821 18.26 -13.44 -34.78
C ILE A 821 19.19 -14.50 -35.34
N ILE A 822 18.68 -15.72 -35.54
CA ILE A 822 19.39 -16.83 -36.18
C ILE A 822 18.65 -17.14 -37.47
N ARG A 823 19.34 -16.98 -38.61
CA ARG A 823 18.80 -17.34 -39.93
C ARG A 823 19.53 -18.56 -40.46
N LYS A 824 18.77 -19.48 -41.06
CA LYS A 824 19.34 -20.61 -41.78
C LYS A 824 19.47 -20.26 -43.26
N ASP A 825 20.69 -20.33 -43.78
CA ASP A 825 20.96 -20.16 -45.20
C ASP A 825 20.20 -21.22 -46.02
N PHE A 826 19.66 -20.78 -47.17
CA PHE A 826 18.80 -21.61 -48.00
C PHE A 826 19.55 -22.63 -48.86
N GLU A 827 20.79 -22.33 -49.23
CA GLU A 827 21.63 -23.12 -50.12
C GLU A 827 22.55 -24.06 -49.33
N THR A 828 23.17 -23.56 -48.26
CA THR A 828 24.14 -24.32 -47.46
C THR A 828 23.49 -25.05 -46.29
N GLY A 829 22.33 -24.57 -45.82
CA GLY A 829 21.71 -25.07 -44.60
C GLY A 829 22.49 -24.72 -43.33
N GLU A 830 23.41 -23.76 -43.39
CA GLU A 830 24.14 -23.26 -42.21
C GLU A 830 23.29 -22.24 -41.45
N ALA A 831 23.41 -22.21 -40.12
CA ALA A 831 22.75 -21.20 -39.29
C ALA A 831 23.74 -20.09 -38.95
N ALA A 832 23.36 -18.84 -39.19
CA ALA A 832 24.14 -17.66 -38.84
C ALA A 832 23.36 -16.75 -37.89
N VAL A 833 24.04 -16.25 -36.87
CA VAL A 833 23.53 -15.17 -36.02
C VAL A 833 23.67 -13.87 -36.81
N VAL A 834 22.59 -13.08 -36.89
CA VAL A 834 22.60 -11.77 -37.53
C VAL A 834 23.35 -10.80 -36.62
N ASP A 835 24.33 -10.08 -37.17
CA ASP A 835 25.02 -9.00 -36.46
C ASP A 835 24.08 -7.80 -36.30
N THR A 836 23.81 -7.43 -35.06
CA THR A 836 22.96 -6.29 -34.69
C THR A 836 23.77 -5.06 -34.28
N GLY A 837 25.11 -5.12 -34.39
CA GLY A 837 26.02 -4.06 -33.98
C GLY A 837 26.18 -3.94 -32.46
N MET A 838 25.82 -4.97 -31.69
CA MET A 838 26.09 -5.06 -30.26
C MET A 838 27.52 -5.50 -29.99
N ALA A 839 28.15 -4.88 -28.99
CA ALA A 839 29.46 -5.32 -28.52
C ALA A 839 29.40 -6.75 -27.98
N ALA A 840 30.49 -7.50 -28.14
CA ALA A 840 30.60 -8.83 -27.58
C ALA A 840 30.42 -8.78 -26.04
N PRO A 841 29.72 -9.76 -25.44
CA PRO A 841 29.60 -9.86 -23.99
C PRO A 841 30.97 -9.86 -23.31
N ARG A 842 31.08 -9.19 -22.16
CA ARG A 842 32.29 -9.23 -21.34
C ARG A 842 32.19 -10.37 -20.33
N ASP A 843 33.11 -11.33 -20.40
CA ASP A 843 33.20 -12.45 -19.45
C ASP A 843 33.99 -12.04 -18.19
N CYS A 844 33.42 -11.12 -17.40
CA CYS A 844 34.07 -10.58 -16.22
C CYS A 844 33.07 -10.22 -15.11
N VAL A 845 33.55 -10.14 -13.87
CA VAL A 845 32.74 -9.73 -12.69
C VAL A 845 33.34 -8.46 -12.08
N PRO A 846 32.54 -7.42 -11.75
CA PRO A 846 33.02 -6.22 -11.07
C PRO A 846 33.54 -6.50 -9.65
N GLN A 847 34.60 -5.83 -9.22
CA GLN A 847 35.23 -6.02 -7.89
C GLN A 847 34.32 -5.65 -6.71
N ALA A 848 33.39 -4.71 -6.89
CA ALA A 848 32.45 -4.26 -5.85
C ALA A 848 31.48 -5.36 -5.37
N GLY A 849 31.18 -6.36 -6.21
CA GLY A 849 30.32 -7.49 -5.83
C GLY A 849 30.98 -8.47 -4.84
N LEU A 850 32.26 -8.27 -4.49
CA LEU A 850 33.00 -9.09 -3.52
C LEU A 850 33.12 -8.43 -2.13
N THR A 851 32.92 -7.11 -2.01
CA THR A 851 33.21 -6.34 -0.78
C THR A 851 31.98 -5.85 -0.01
N ALA A 852 30.77 -5.93 -0.57
CA ALA A 852 29.55 -5.39 0.05
C ALA A 852 29.16 -6.07 1.39
N HIS A 853 29.66 -7.28 1.66
CA HIS A 853 29.40 -7.97 2.93
C HIS A 853 30.04 -7.32 4.17
N ALA A 854 31.03 -6.43 4.00
CA ALA A 854 31.78 -5.86 5.11
C ALA A 854 31.26 -4.50 5.62
N ALA A 855 30.35 -3.84 4.88
CA ALA A 855 29.85 -2.50 5.21
C ALA A 855 28.49 -2.51 5.93
N ALA A 856 27.85 -3.68 6.11
CA ALA A 856 26.56 -3.82 6.80
C ALA A 856 26.66 -3.71 8.34
N ASN A 857 27.80 -3.29 8.89
CA ASN A 857 28.07 -3.27 10.34
C ASN A 857 27.82 -1.92 11.02
N SER A 858 27.21 -0.95 10.35
CA SER A 858 26.71 0.28 10.99
C SER A 858 25.25 0.47 10.65
N PHE A 859 24.40 -0.37 11.24
CA PHE A 859 23.00 -0.04 11.50
C PHE A 859 22.99 0.87 12.73
N ASP A 860 23.18 2.16 12.53
CA ASP A 860 22.66 3.17 13.44
C ASP A 860 21.62 3.91 12.60
N SER A 861 20.37 3.46 12.67
CA SER A 861 19.27 4.27 12.17
C SER A 861 19.07 5.42 13.16
N PRO A 862 19.00 6.70 12.74
CA PRO A 862 18.59 7.79 13.62
C PRO A 862 17.13 7.64 14.12
N THR A 863 16.40 6.60 13.70
CA THR A 863 14.99 6.37 14.05
C THR A 863 14.78 5.38 15.19
N ASP A 864 15.82 4.82 15.81
CA ASP A 864 15.63 3.96 16.99
C ASP A 864 14.99 4.75 18.15
N ASP A 865 15.05 6.09 18.13
CA ASP A 865 14.36 6.94 19.09
C ASP A 865 12.85 7.17 18.79
N TYR A 866 12.29 6.65 17.68
CA TYR A 866 10.88 6.92 17.32
C TYR A 866 9.86 6.13 18.17
N TYR A 867 10.30 5.08 18.87
CA TYR A 867 9.44 4.23 19.71
C TYR A 867 10.07 3.79 21.04
N ASP A 868 11.27 4.29 21.38
CA ASP A 868 12.07 3.78 22.51
C ASP A 868 12.33 4.80 23.64
N GLU A 869 11.57 5.90 23.71
CA GLU A 869 11.47 6.75 24.91
C GLU A 869 10.09 6.71 25.57
#